data_AF-A0A4Q4B4N1-F1
#
_entry.id   AF-A0A4Q4B4N1-F1
#
_cell.length_a   1.000
_cell.length_b   1.000
_cell.length_c   1.000
_cell.angle_alpha   90.00
_cell.angle_beta   90.00
_cell.angle_gamma   90.00
#
_symmetry.space_group_name_H-M   'P 1'
#
loop_
_entity.id
_entity.type
_entity.pdbx_description
1 polymer ?
#
loop_
_entity_poly.entity_id
_entity_poly.type
_entity_poly.pdbx_seq_one_letter_code
_entity_poly.pdbx_strand_id
1 'polypeptide(L)'
;MNKIQHYVQGQWTTGKEEGAPIYDAITGEHFTNWAVEGLNIPEVLNYGRTKGGEVLRKMTFQERGNMLKKLALYLTKRKEQFYDLSYRTGATRVDSWIDIEGGFGNLFANASLRKLFPNKPFHVEGDPIDLSRGGRFMAHHIMVPKKGVAVHINAFNFPVWGMLEKCAVNWMAGVPAVVLPAPSSAYLAEAVAREIINSGILPEGALQIINGTVKTVLDTVESQDVVTFTGSAATGRLLKAHPRLIEESVPFTMEADSLNASILGEDAVPGTPEFNLFVKEVRKEMTVKAGQKCTAIRRIIVPENLVEDVQIALAKELDKVTIGDPRLKEVRMGALVSKQQVEAVKSSIADIGKEAEMVYGNLDNIETIGADANKGAFISPVVFRTDNPFQNNVVHEREAFGPVSTIMPYKSMDEAVQLAQMGKGSLVSSIATYDDNIATDYVVNAASHHGRILVINREMAKQSTGHGSPLPYLVHGGPGRAGGGEEMGGMRGIKHYLQRTAIQGTPSTITEITGIYQQNAKYKEAEDHPFKYHWEDIQPGMSLKTHKRTLTDTDIQNFANLTWDHFYAHTDITSLDGSIFEKRTAHGYFIISAAAGLFVYPNKGPVAANYGLDSIRFLRPLYHNDTIYVRLTCKEKVDRDVSSTEHPSGIVKWHVEVFDANFENRPESQKTDKDSPLVAVATILTMVQKKQETFVEMTKAKINECLSKLKADAKPKWGIMTPQHMIEHLEYTYKIASGEIQDFEIATPEKILDKVHASLYNYKKFPQNSQFPQLEKDTLDDLKHQDLETAIEKFKEQRKKYIEFFKENPDAKLKNLVFGELNRYESYLLERKHLNHHFEQFDLL
;
A
#
# COMPACT_ATOMS: atom_id res chain seq x y z
N MET A 1 31.01 -26.08 11.41
CA MET A 1 29.62 -25.75 11.04
C MET A 1 29.52 -24.23 10.97
N ASN A 2 28.96 -23.65 9.90
CA ASN A 2 28.87 -22.18 9.78
C ASN A 2 27.74 -21.65 10.67
N LYS A 3 28.01 -20.60 11.45
CA LYS A 3 27.02 -19.92 12.28
C LYS A 3 26.13 -19.04 11.41
N ILE A 4 24.88 -18.83 11.83
CA ILE A 4 24.04 -17.78 11.25
C ILE A 4 24.70 -16.41 11.46
N GLN A 5 24.66 -15.56 10.43
CA GLN A 5 25.27 -14.24 10.48
C GLN A 5 24.27 -13.17 10.90
N HIS A 6 24.75 -12.05 11.41
CA HIS A 6 23.98 -10.82 11.64
C HIS A 6 24.36 -9.79 10.59
N TYR A 7 23.44 -8.87 10.26
CA TYR A 7 23.76 -7.68 9.50
C TYR A 7 23.57 -6.46 10.38
N VAL A 8 24.68 -5.86 10.83
CA VAL A 8 24.70 -4.73 11.75
C VAL A 8 25.79 -3.75 11.34
N GLN A 9 25.55 -2.45 11.51
CA GLN A 9 26.52 -1.40 11.19
C GLN A 9 27.06 -1.50 9.74
N GLY A 10 26.20 -1.91 8.80
CA GLY A 10 26.53 -2.05 7.38
C GLY A 10 27.29 -3.33 7.00
N GLN A 11 27.57 -4.24 7.95
CA GLN A 11 28.44 -5.40 7.73
C GLN A 11 27.80 -6.72 8.19
N TRP A 12 28.15 -7.81 7.50
CA TRP A 12 27.84 -9.17 7.93
C TRP A 12 28.87 -9.66 8.96
N THR A 13 28.40 -10.15 10.10
CA THR A 13 29.27 -10.63 11.20
C THR A 13 28.66 -11.82 11.94
N THR A 14 29.40 -12.43 12.85
CA THR A 14 28.95 -13.54 13.73
C THR A 14 29.36 -13.26 15.17
N GLY A 15 28.64 -13.81 16.15
CA GLY A 15 29.08 -13.83 17.54
C GLY A 15 30.41 -14.55 17.76
N LYS A 16 31.13 -14.12 18.80
CA LYS A 16 32.46 -14.62 19.17
C LYS A 16 32.41 -16.02 19.78
N GLU A 17 31.35 -16.33 20.51
CA GLU A 17 31.11 -17.61 21.17
C GLU A 17 30.64 -18.70 20.19
N GLU A 18 30.75 -19.97 20.55
CA GLU A 18 30.32 -21.10 19.69
C GLU A 18 28.83 -21.02 19.32
N GLY A 19 28.00 -20.54 20.25
CA GLY A 19 26.57 -20.32 20.07
C GLY A 19 25.71 -21.49 20.52
N ALA A 20 24.39 -21.31 20.45
CA ALA A 20 23.41 -22.35 20.73
C ALA A 20 22.89 -23.00 19.44
N PRO A 21 22.59 -24.31 19.47
CA PRO A 21 22.24 -25.08 18.28
C PRO A 21 20.86 -24.73 17.72
N ILE A 22 20.74 -24.77 16.40
CA ILE A 22 19.49 -24.72 15.65
C ILE A 22 19.31 -26.06 14.94
N TYR A 23 18.12 -26.62 15.09
CA TYR A 23 17.77 -27.95 14.58
C TYR A 23 16.79 -27.86 13.41
N ASP A 24 16.89 -28.81 12.50
CA ASP A 24 15.87 -29.08 11.49
C ASP A 24 14.64 -29.73 12.16
N ALA A 25 13.48 -29.12 12.00
CA ALA A 25 12.23 -29.57 12.62
C ALA A 25 11.76 -30.95 12.13
N ILE A 26 12.16 -31.36 10.93
CA ILE A 26 11.73 -32.63 10.32
C ILE A 26 12.68 -33.76 10.70
N THR A 27 13.99 -33.51 10.64
CA THR A 27 15.00 -34.58 10.80
C THR A 27 15.64 -34.61 12.19
N GLY A 28 15.52 -33.54 12.97
CA GLY A 28 16.25 -33.34 14.22
C GLY A 28 17.74 -33.05 14.03
N GLU A 29 18.21 -32.86 12.80
CA GLU A 29 19.60 -32.55 12.48
C GLU A 29 20.00 -31.18 13.06
N HIS A 30 21.09 -31.14 13.82
CA HIS A 30 21.77 -29.90 14.16
C HIS A 30 22.56 -29.41 12.95
N PHE A 31 22.16 -28.30 12.34
CA PHE A 31 22.77 -27.83 11.08
C PHE A 31 23.45 -26.45 11.17
N THR A 32 23.15 -25.65 12.20
CA THR A 32 23.81 -24.36 12.45
C THR A 32 23.68 -23.92 13.91
N ASN A 33 24.37 -22.84 14.28
CA ASN A 33 24.32 -22.20 15.60
C ASN A 33 23.96 -20.72 15.47
N TRP A 34 23.37 -20.14 16.52
CA TRP A 34 23.28 -18.70 16.71
C TRP A 34 24.15 -18.24 17.88
N ALA A 35 24.81 -17.08 17.72
CA ALA A 35 25.80 -16.55 18.65
C ALA A 35 25.78 -15.02 18.56
N VAL A 36 25.63 -14.30 19.67
CA VAL A 36 25.47 -12.83 19.71
C VAL A 36 26.53 -12.10 20.55
N GLU A 37 27.45 -12.82 21.20
CA GLU A 37 28.50 -12.21 22.02
C GLU A 37 29.44 -11.34 21.16
N GLY A 38 29.72 -10.14 21.65
CA GLY A 38 30.59 -9.17 20.97
C GLY A 38 29.87 -8.18 20.07
N LEU A 39 28.55 -8.28 19.89
CA LEU A 39 27.77 -7.24 19.21
C LEU A 39 27.63 -5.99 20.10
N ASN A 40 27.96 -4.82 19.54
CA ASN A 40 27.75 -3.53 20.22
C ASN A 40 26.33 -3.02 19.95
N ILE A 41 25.38 -3.49 20.75
CA ILE A 41 23.94 -3.21 20.60
C ILE A 41 23.62 -1.70 20.61
N PRO A 42 24.16 -0.88 21.54
CA PRO A 42 23.96 0.57 21.49
C PRO A 42 24.35 1.18 20.14
N GLU A 43 25.49 0.77 19.58
CA GLU A 43 25.93 1.26 18.28
C GLU A 43 25.07 0.72 17.13
N VAL A 44 24.54 -0.51 17.21
CA VAL A 44 23.56 -1.00 16.23
C VAL A 44 22.34 -0.08 16.18
N LEU A 45 21.76 0.27 17.34
CA LEU A 45 20.61 1.16 17.37
C LEU A 45 20.97 2.55 16.83
N ASN A 46 22.06 3.15 17.31
CA ASN A 46 22.54 4.46 16.89
C ASN A 46 22.83 4.54 15.38
N TYR A 47 23.43 3.49 14.81
CA TYR A 47 23.70 3.40 13.38
C TYR A 47 22.40 3.45 12.56
N GLY A 48 21.35 2.76 13.02
CA GLY A 48 20.02 2.88 12.42
C GLY A 48 19.50 4.31 12.47
N ARG A 49 19.54 4.97 13.65
CA ARG A 49 19.03 6.35 13.85
C ARG A 49 19.70 7.36 12.93
N THR A 50 21.03 7.27 12.78
CA THR A 50 21.89 8.28 12.15
C THR A 50 22.24 7.99 10.69
N LYS A 51 22.26 6.73 10.24
CA LYS A 51 22.53 6.38 8.83
C LYS A 51 21.25 6.11 8.05
N GLY A 52 20.52 5.06 8.43
CA GLY A 52 19.29 4.66 7.75
C GLY A 52 18.19 5.70 7.87
N GLY A 53 17.95 6.16 9.10
CA GLY A 53 16.88 7.10 9.40
C GLY A 53 17.05 8.46 8.72
N GLU A 54 18.26 8.99 8.60
CA GLU A 54 18.48 10.30 7.96
C GLU A 54 18.08 10.32 6.49
N VAL A 55 18.36 9.24 5.76
CA VAL A 55 18.00 9.12 4.35
C VAL A 55 16.50 8.89 4.20
N LEU A 56 15.93 7.92 4.95
CA LEU A 56 14.52 7.57 4.88
C LEU A 56 13.58 8.75 5.20
N ARG A 57 13.95 9.59 6.18
CA ARG A 57 13.14 10.76 6.58
C ARG A 57 13.15 11.89 5.57
N LYS A 58 14.19 11.99 4.74
CA LYS A 58 14.27 12.99 3.64
C LYS A 58 13.43 12.57 2.43
N MET A 59 13.28 11.26 2.21
CA MET A 59 12.40 10.74 1.16
C MET A 59 10.94 11.11 1.44
N THR A 60 10.17 11.27 0.39
CA THR A 60 8.71 11.41 0.43
C THR A 60 8.03 10.06 0.63
N PHE A 61 6.77 10.04 1.05
CA PHE A 61 5.98 8.80 1.05
C PHE A 61 5.91 8.14 -0.35
N GLN A 62 5.93 8.93 -1.43
CA GLN A 62 5.91 8.40 -2.79
C GLN A 62 7.20 7.63 -3.12
N GLU A 63 8.36 8.20 -2.79
CA GLU A 63 9.66 7.57 -2.99
C GLU A 63 9.79 6.31 -2.15
N ARG A 64 9.36 6.35 -0.88
CA ARG A 64 9.37 5.18 0.01
C ARG A 64 8.45 4.07 -0.50
N GLY A 65 7.23 4.40 -0.95
CA GLY A 65 6.33 3.41 -1.56
C GLY A 65 6.89 2.80 -2.85
N ASN A 66 7.54 3.60 -3.70
CA ASN A 66 8.19 3.09 -4.91
C ASN A 66 9.42 2.22 -4.60
N MET A 67 10.18 2.54 -3.53
CA MET A 67 11.26 1.71 -3.00
C MET A 67 10.73 0.34 -2.55
N LEU A 68 9.64 0.31 -1.77
CA LEU A 68 8.99 -0.94 -1.35
C LEU A 68 8.49 -1.78 -2.54
N LYS A 69 7.89 -1.14 -3.55
CA LYS A 69 7.46 -1.84 -4.78
C LYS A 69 8.64 -2.49 -5.52
N LYS A 70 9.76 -1.77 -5.64
CA LYS A 70 10.98 -2.31 -6.28
C LYS A 70 11.51 -3.51 -5.50
N LEU A 71 11.55 -3.42 -4.17
CA LEU A 71 12.01 -4.50 -3.31
C LEU A 71 11.12 -5.75 -3.42
N ALA A 72 9.79 -5.56 -3.39
CA ALA A 72 8.84 -6.65 -3.56
C ALA A 72 9.08 -7.42 -4.87
N LEU A 73 9.20 -6.70 -6.00
CA LEU A 73 9.50 -7.29 -7.31
C LEU A 73 10.85 -8.02 -7.34
N TYR A 74 11.86 -7.50 -6.64
CA TYR A 74 13.17 -8.12 -6.56
C TYR A 74 13.12 -9.47 -5.83
N LEU A 75 12.44 -9.51 -4.68
CA LEU A 75 12.30 -10.72 -3.85
C LEU A 75 11.41 -11.78 -4.48
N THR A 76 10.28 -11.38 -5.09
CA THR A 76 9.37 -12.34 -5.76
C THR A 76 10.07 -13.14 -6.85
N LYS A 77 11.01 -12.53 -7.59
CA LYS A 77 11.80 -13.23 -8.62
C LYS A 77 12.77 -14.28 -8.07
N ARG A 78 13.02 -14.26 -6.76
CA ARG A 78 14.02 -15.07 -6.06
C ARG A 78 13.40 -15.98 -5.00
N LYS A 79 12.08 -16.12 -5.02
CA LYS A 79 11.33 -16.78 -3.93
C LYS A 79 11.64 -18.27 -3.75
N GLU A 80 11.96 -18.99 -4.83
CA GLU A 80 12.10 -20.45 -4.79
C GLU A 80 13.19 -20.93 -3.82
N GLN A 81 14.32 -20.22 -3.72
CA GLN A 81 15.40 -20.59 -2.79
C GLN A 81 14.97 -20.55 -1.30
N PHE A 82 13.96 -19.75 -0.97
CA PHE A 82 13.47 -19.62 0.40
C PHE A 82 12.55 -20.79 0.79
N TYR A 83 11.88 -21.41 -0.17
CA TYR A 83 11.03 -22.58 0.09
C TYR A 83 11.86 -23.79 0.53
N ASP A 84 12.99 -24.04 -0.13
CA ASP A 84 13.88 -25.15 0.21
C ASP A 84 14.39 -25.04 1.65
N LEU A 85 14.72 -23.82 2.07
CA LEU A 85 15.13 -23.53 3.44
C LEU A 85 13.96 -23.62 4.43
N SER A 86 12.77 -23.16 4.02
CA SER A 86 11.57 -23.16 4.85
C SER A 86 11.10 -24.57 5.25
N TYR A 87 11.40 -25.61 4.47
CA TYR A 87 11.10 -26.99 4.88
C TYR A 87 11.72 -27.39 6.22
N ARG A 88 12.89 -26.81 6.57
CA ARG A 88 13.54 -27.05 7.87
C ARG A 88 12.74 -26.49 9.05
N THR A 89 11.78 -25.59 8.81
CA THR A 89 10.86 -25.06 9.84
C THR A 89 9.71 -26.03 10.14
N GLY A 90 9.59 -27.12 9.37
CA GLY A 90 8.48 -28.06 9.45
C GLY A 90 7.28 -27.67 8.59
N ALA A 91 7.33 -26.54 7.88
CA ALA A 91 6.22 -26.05 7.05
C ALA A 91 6.09 -26.81 5.72
N THR A 92 4.86 -27.11 5.30
CA THR A 92 4.57 -27.55 3.92
C THR A 92 4.77 -26.40 2.94
N ARG A 93 4.81 -26.67 1.62
CA ARG A 93 4.93 -25.60 0.62
C ARG A 93 3.80 -24.55 0.73
N VAL A 94 2.57 -24.98 1.03
CA VAL A 94 1.43 -24.06 1.22
C VAL A 94 1.60 -23.22 2.49
N ASP A 95 2.09 -23.83 3.56
CA ASP A 95 2.41 -23.12 4.81
C ASP A 95 3.53 -22.09 4.62
N SER A 96 4.58 -22.46 3.89
CA SER A 96 5.68 -21.58 3.52
C SER A 96 5.23 -20.46 2.57
N TRP A 97 4.26 -20.71 1.70
CA TRP A 97 3.69 -19.69 0.83
C TRP A 97 3.05 -18.55 1.64
N ILE A 98 2.36 -18.88 2.73
CA ILE A 98 1.77 -17.87 3.64
C ILE A 98 2.86 -17.00 4.27
N ASP A 99 3.97 -17.59 4.73
CA ASP A 99 5.08 -16.84 5.35
C ASP A 99 5.88 -16.01 4.31
N ILE A 100 6.33 -16.65 3.23
CA ILE A 100 7.23 -16.04 2.25
C ILE A 100 6.48 -15.05 1.37
N GLU A 101 5.44 -15.51 0.66
CA GLU A 101 4.71 -14.68 -0.29
C GLU A 101 3.74 -13.73 0.42
N GLY A 102 3.21 -14.10 1.59
CA GLY A 102 2.50 -13.16 2.45
C GLY A 102 3.41 -12.01 2.93
N GLY A 103 4.66 -12.29 3.29
CA GLY A 103 5.65 -11.27 3.62
C GLY A 103 5.96 -10.34 2.43
N PHE A 104 6.16 -10.89 1.23
CA PHE A 104 6.37 -10.07 0.03
C PHE A 104 5.12 -9.27 -0.37
N GLY A 105 3.93 -9.85 -0.15
CA GLY A 105 2.64 -9.18 -0.34
C GLY A 105 2.49 -7.94 0.53
N ASN A 106 3.00 -7.95 1.77
CA ASN A 106 3.01 -6.77 2.65
C ASN A 106 3.79 -5.60 2.05
N LEU A 107 4.92 -5.85 1.36
CA LEU A 107 5.66 -4.81 0.67
C LEU A 107 4.84 -4.19 -0.48
N PHE A 108 4.15 -5.02 -1.27
CA PHE A 108 3.26 -4.52 -2.33
C PHE A 108 2.08 -3.72 -1.78
N ALA A 109 1.46 -4.21 -0.71
CA ALA A 109 0.31 -3.57 -0.11
C ALA A 109 0.67 -2.19 0.47
N ASN A 110 1.78 -2.09 1.21
CA ASN A 110 2.28 -0.82 1.74
C ASN A 110 2.76 0.12 0.61
N ALA A 111 3.39 -0.42 -0.43
CA ALA A 111 3.77 0.36 -1.60
C ALA A 111 2.58 1.02 -2.32
N SER A 112 1.39 0.41 -2.28
CA SER A 112 0.19 0.97 -2.89
C SER A 112 -0.47 2.04 -2.00
N LEU A 113 -0.31 1.96 -0.67
CA LEU A 113 -0.78 2.97 0.28
C LEU A 113 -0.17 4.35 0.04
N ARG A 114 0.99 4.43 -0.64
CA ARG A 114 1.58 5.73 -1.03
C ARG A 114 0.59 6.67 -1.70
N LYS A 115 -0.38 6.14 -2.46
CA LYS A 115 -1.43 6.94 -3.13
C LYS A 115 -2.32 7.70 -2.17
N LEU A 116 -2.39 7.27 -0.90
CA LEU A 116 -3.15 7.90 0.17
C LEU A 116 -2.31 8.91 0.98
N PHE A 117 -1.03 9.07 0.65
CA PHE A 117 -0.11 10.00 1.30
C PHE A 117 0.33 11.11 0.32
N PRO A 118 0.64 12.32 0.83
CA PRO A 118 1.15 13.40 -0.02
C PRO A 118 2.54 13.07 -0.56
N ASN A 119 2.95 13.76 -1.63
CA ASN A 119 4.35 13.73 -2.10
C ASN A 119 5.25 14.60 -1.22
N LYS A 120 5.31 14.27 0.07
CA LYS A 120 6.04 14.98 1.14
C LYS A 120 6.69 13.98 2.09
N PRO A 121 7.69 14.40 2.88
CA PRO A 121 8.30 13.54 3.90
C PRO A 121 7.41 13.36 5.15
N PHE A 122 6.37 14.19 5.32
CA PHE A 122 5.41 14.16 6.42
C PHE A 122 3.97 14.16 5.90
N HIS A 123 3.03 13.77 6.77
CA HIS A 123 1.60 13.70 6.46
C HIS A 123 0.83 14.81 7.17
N VAL A 124 -0.22 15.33 6.54
CA VAL A 124 -1.16 16.27 7.14
C VAL A 124 -2.45 15.51 7.42
N GLU A 125 -2.92 15.52 8.66
CA GLU A 125 -3.99 14.65 9.13
C GLU A 125 -5.29 15.38 9.42
N GLY A 126 -6.38 14.83 8.91
CA GLY A 126 -7.74 15.29 9.17
C GLY A 126 -8.05 16.61 8.47
N ASP A 127 -9.01 17.33 9.03
CA ASP A 127 -9.41 18.66 8.56
C ASP A 127 -8.78 19.77 9.43
N PRO A 128 -8.63 21.00 8.88
CA PRO A 128 -8.28 22.17 9.67
C PRO A 128 -9.34 22.51 10.72
N ILE A 129 -8.90 23.08 11.85
CA ILE A 129 -9.74 23.46 12.98
C ILE A 129 -9.66 24.98 13.18
N ASP A 130 -10.77 25.71 13.00
CA ASP A 130 -10.82 27.14 13.35
C ASP A 130 -10.87 27.30 14.88
N LEU A 131 -10.00 28.16 15.40
CA LEU A 131 -9.88 28.46 16.83
C LEU A 131 -10.26 29.92 17.15
N SER A 132 -10.84 30.65 16.19
CA SER A 132 -11.09 32.08 16.33
C SER A 132 -12.41 32.54 15.71
N ARG A 133 -13.03 33.57 16.29
CA ARG A 133 -14.11 34.29 15.61
C ARG A 133 -13.52 35.05 14.42
N GLY A 134 -13.92 34.66 13.20
CA GLY A 134 -13.45 35.27 11.95
C GLY A 134 -12.24 34.59 11.31
N GLY A 135 -11.85 33.39 11.74
CA GLY A 135 -10.95 32.52 10.97
C GLY A 135 -9.50 33.02 10.81
N ARG A 136 -8.96 33.77 11.78
CA ARG A 136 -7.57 34.30 11.73
C ARG A 136 -6.56 33.50 12.54
N PHE A 137 -7.01 32.60 13.40
CA PHE A 137 -6.19 31.67 14.17
C PHE A 137 -6.82 30.29 14.12
N MET A 138 -6.01 29.29 13.76
CA MET A 138 -6.47 27.93 13.50
C MET A 138 -5.42 26.91 13.94
N ALA A 139 -5.82 25.65 13.96
CA ALA A 139 -4.96 24.51 14.16
C ALA A 139 -5.08 23.48 13.03
N HIS A 140 -4.04 22.67 12.88
CA HIS A 140 -4.09 21.47 12.06
C HIS A 140 -3.12 20.43 12.62
N HIS A 141 -3.32 19.15 12.30
CA HIS A 141 -2.44 18.08 12.74
C HIS A 141 -1.49 17.70 11.61
N ILE A 142 -0.20 17.58 11.95
CA ILE A 142 0.79 16.94 11.08
C ILE A 142 1.31 15.68 11.75
N MET A 143 1.81 14.77 10.94
CA MET A 143 2.49 13.55 11.38
C MET A 143 3.84 13.44 10.68
N VAL A 144 4.91 13.58 11.46
CA VAL A 144 6.30 13.52 10.98
C VAL A 144 6.95 12.20 11.35
N PRO A 145 7.86 11.63 10.53
CA PRO A 145 8.59 10.42 10.91
C PRO A 145 9.32 10.57 12.25
N LYS A 146 9.21 9.58 13.13
CA LYS A 146 10.00 9.55 14.37
C LYS A 146 11.49 9.51 14.06
N LYS A 147 12.30 10.13 14.92
CA LYS A 147 13.76 10.22 14.74
C LYS A 147 14.56 9.04 15.32
N GLY A 148 13.90 7.98 15.78
CA GLY A 148 14.54 6.78 16.31
C GLY A 148 14.63 5.61 15.32
N VAL A 149 14.69 4.40 15.86
CA VAL A 149 14.60 3.11 15.16
C VAL A 149 13.37 2.33 15.60
N ALA A 150 12.90 1.44 14.72
CA ALA A 150 11.90 0.43 15.05
C ALA A 150 12.61 -0.88 15.45
N VAL A 151 12.48 -1.29 16.71
CA VAL A 151 13.02 -2.55 17.21
C VAL A 151 11.91 -3.61 17.13
N HIS A 152 12.11 -4.63 16.31
CA HIS A 152 11.14 -5.71 16.10
C HIS A 152 11.65 -6.99 16.73
N ILE A 153 11.02 -7.43 17.83
CA ILE A 153 11.32 -8.70 18.50
C ILE A 153 10.23 -9.68 18.05
N ASN A 154 10.60 -10.62 17.17
CA ASN A 154 9.64 -11.44 16.43
C ASN A 154 9.57 -12.87 16.94
N ALA A 155 8.41 -13.49 16.80
CA ALA A 155 8.20 -14.90 17.10
C ALA A 155 8.77 -15.85 16.02
N PHE A 156 8.75 -17.14 16.33
CA PHE A 156 9.34 -18.20 15.48
C PHE A 156 8.45 -18.65 14.32
N ASN A 157 7.15 -18.39 14.39
CA ASN A 157 6.16 -18.97 13.47
C ASN A 157 6.25 -18.39 12.05
N PHE A 158 6.53 -17.10 11.93
CA PHE A 158 6.57 -16.36 10.67
C PHE A 158 7.86 -15.53 10.54
N PRO A 159 9.03 -16.17 10.31
CA PRO A 159 10.30 -15.47 10.19
C PRO A 159 10.34 -14.48 9.02
N VAL A 160 9.61 -14.72 7.92
CA VAL A 160 9.57 -13.80 6.77
C VAL A 160 8.42 -12.82 6.90
N TRP A 161 7.19 -13.31 7.10
CA TRP A 161 6.01 -12.47 7.19
C TRP A 161 6.08 -11.53 8.39
N GLY A 162 6.44 -12.03 9.59
CA GLY A 162 6.53 -11.21 10.80
C GLY A 162 7.64 -10.17 10.73
N MET A 163 8.70 -10.40 9.94
CA MET A 163 9.68 -9.36 9.64
C MET A 163 9.11 -8.32 8.69
N LEU A 164 8.52 -8.75 7.57
CA LEU A 164 8.15 -7.87 6.47
C LEU A 164 6.83 -7.13 6.67
N GLU A 165 5.89 -7.65 7.45
CA GLU A 165 4.67 -6.92 7.81
C GLU A 165 5.00 -5.66 8.63
N LYS A 166 5.96 -5.76 9.57
CA LYS A 166 6.45 -4.62 10.37
C LYS A 166 7.35 -3.72 9.55
N CYS A 167 8.37 -4.30 8.91
CA CYS A 167 9.38 -3.57 8.14
C CYS A 167 8.76 -2.69 7.05
N ALA A 168 7.77 -3.24 6.31
CA ALA A 168 7.09 -2.49 5.25
C ALA A 168 6.42 -1.22 5.80
N VAL A 169 5.86 -1.28 7.00
CA VAL A 169 5.13 -0.18 7.64
C VAL A 169 6.08 0.90 8.15
N ASN A 170 7.14 0.55 8.91
CA ASN A 170 8.09 1.57 9.41
C ASN A 170 8.91 2.19 8.27
N TRP A 171 9.28 1.41 7.24
CA TRP A 171 9.95 1.98 6.06
C TRP A 171 9.02 2.91 5.29
N MET A 172 7.72 2.59 5.17
CA MET A 172 6.76 3.52 4.57
C MET A 172 6.63 4.82 5.40
N ALA A 173 6.73 4.72 6.72
CA ALA A 173 6.75 5.86 7.65
C ALA A 173 8.08 6.64 7.68
N GLY A 174 9.16 6.11 7.11
CA GLY A 174 10.49 6.75 7.11
C GLY A 174 11.33 6.45 8.35
N VAL A 175 11.08 5.33 9.03
CA VAL A 175 11.82 4.87 10.22
C VAL A 175 12.62 3.61 9.86
N PRO A 176 13.90 3.47 10.25
CA PRO A 176 14.74 2.28 10.02
C PRO A 176 14.40 1.16 11.01
N ALA A 177 14.73 -0.09 10.67
CA ALA A 177 14.41 -1.27 11.48
C ALA A 177 15.66 -2.00 12.02
N VAL A 178 15.55 -2.51 13.25
CA VAL A 178 16.45 -3.50 13.85
C VAL A 178 15.59 -4.72 14.22
N VAL A 179 15.77 -5.82 13.50
CA VAL A 179 14.94 -7.02 13.60
C VAL A 179 15.67 -8.11 14.38
N LEU A 180 14.99 -8.69 15.37
CA LEU A 180 15.44 -9.81 16.18
C LEU A 180 14.47 -10.99 15.96
N PRO A 181 14.69 -11.82 14.93
CA PRO A 181 13.87 -13.01 14.74
C PRO A 181 14.16 -14.06 15.81
N ALA A 182 13.16 -14.85 16.19
CA ALA A 182 13.34 -15.94 17.13
C ALA A 182 14.38 -16.96 16.60
N PRO A 183 15.33 -17.42 17.42
CA PRO A 183 16.47 -18.20 16.94
C PRO A 183 16.11 -19.49 16.20
N SER A 184 15.01 -20.15 16.56
CA SER A 184 14.62 -21.45 15.99
C SER A 184 14.29 -21.41 14.49
N SER A 185 13.96 -20.24 13.93
CA SER A 185 13.65 -20.06 12.51
C SER A 185 14.37 -18.85 11.88
N ALA A 186 15.32 -18.24 12.61
CA ALA A 186 16.04 -17.03 12.19
C ALA A 186 16.81 -17.19 10.87
N TYR A 187 17.24 -18.40 10.52
CA TYR A 187 17.97 -18.68 9.27
C TYR A 187 17.16 -18.32 8.01
N LEU A 188 15.83 -18.45 8.07
CA LEU A 188 14.97 -18.07 6.95
C LEU A 188 14.83 -16.54 6.85
N ALA A 189 14.68 -15.86 7.98
CA ALA A 189 14.66 -14.39 8.04
C ALA A 189 15.99 -13.80 7.55
N GLU A 190 17.11 -14.39 7.97
CA GLU A 190 18.46 -14.02 7.55
C GLU A 190 18.67 -14.15 6.04
N ALA A 191 18.26 -15.29 5.45
CA ALA A 191 18.37 -15.49 4.00
C ALA A 191 17.58 -14.44 3.21
N VAL A 192 16.37 -14.07 3.67
CA VAL A 192 15.59 -13.00 3.03
C VAL A 192 16.24 -11.64 3.26
N ALA A 193 16.69 -11.33 4.48
CA ALA A 193 17.39 -10.08 4.78
C ALA A 193 18.66 -9.93 3.92
N ARG A 194 19.40 -11.02 3.67
CA ARG A 194 20.55 -11.04 2.78
C ARG A 194 20.21 -10.60 1.37
N GLU A 195 19.12 -11.12 0.80
CA GLU A 195 18.67 -10.66 -0.51
C GLU A 195 18.16 -9.22 -0.52
N ILE A 196 17.58 -8.75 0.59
CA ILE A 196 17.22 -7.33 0.74
C ILE A 196 18.49 -6.45 0.69
N ILE A 197 19.53 -6.81 1.45
CA ILE A 197 20.79 -6.06 1.47
C ILE A 197 21.51 -6.11 0.11
N ASN A 198 21.62 -7.30 -0.49
CA ASN A 198 22.24 -7.51 -1.80
C ASN A 198 21.57 -6.71 -2.92
N SER A 199 20.28 -6.39 -2.79
CA SER A 199 19.54 -5.62 -3.79
C SER A 199 20.02 -4.18 -3.93
N GLY A 200 20.62 -3.59 -2.87
CA GLY A 200 20.97 -2.17 -2.82
C GLY A 200 19.78 -1.21 -2.92
N ILE A 201 18.54 -1.70 -2.78
CA ILE A 201 17.31 -0.89 -2.94
C ILE A 201 17.05 -0.03 -1.71
N LEU A 202 17.29 -0.57 -0.51
CA LEU A 202 17.17 0.17 0.75
C LEU A 202 18.45 0.97 1.02
N PRO A 203 18.33 2.17 1.63
CA PRO A 203 19.50 2.87 2.15
C PRO A 203 20.27 2.02 3.18
N GLU A 204 21.58 2.20 3.23
CA GLU A 204 22.41 1.58 4.28
C GLU A 204 21.91 1.98 5.68
N GLY A 205 21.82 1.01 6.59
CA GLY A 205 21.27 1.20 7.94
C GLY A 205 19.74 1.22 8.03
N ALA A 206 19.01 1.15 6.92
CA ALA A 206 17.53 1.06 6.94
C ALA A 206 17.02 -0.28 7.48
N LEU A 207 17.81 -1.35 7.31
CA LEU A 207 17.56 -2.68 7.88
C LEU A 207 18.83 -3.16 8.59
N GLN A 208 18.66 -3.63 9.81
CA GLN A 208 19.65 -4.42 10.53
C GLN A 208 18.95 -5.66 11.11
N ILE A 209 19.66 -6.78 11.18
CA ILE A 209 19.10 -8.04 11.71
C ILE A 209 20.08 -8.70 12.68
N ILE A 210 19.59 -9.03 13.87
CA ILE A 210 20.33 -9.76 14.90
C ILE A 210 19.65 -11.11 15.14
N ASN A 211 20.15 -12.12 14.43
CA ASN A 211 19.69 -13.51 14.52
C ASN A 211 20.10 -14.20 15.83
N GLY A 212 19.43 -13.85 16.94
CA GLY A 212 19.68 -14.42 18.26
C GLY A 212 18.92 -13.69 19.37
N THR A 213 19.01 -14.21 20.59
CA THR A 213 18.38 -13.59 21.76
C THR A 213 19.30 -12.55 22.40
N VAL A 214 18.94 -11.27 22.32
CA VAL A 214 19.68 -10.16 22.94
C VAL A 214 18.92 -9.62 24.14
N LYS A 215 19.41 -9.88 25.35
CA LYS A 215 18.75 -9.46 26.60
C LYS A 215 18.81 -7.94 26.83
N THR A 216 19.84 -7.29 26.29
CA THR A 216 20.17 -5.88 26.51
C THR A 216 19.66 -4.95 25.41
N VAL A 217 18.83 -5.46 24.47
CA VAL A 217 18.36 -4.67 23.32
C VAL A 217 17.55 -3.44 23.72
N LEU A 218 16.91 -3.49 24.90
CA LEU A 218 16.11 -2.40 25.45
C LEU A 218 16.91 -1.44 26.33
N ASP A 219 18.19 -1.72 26.64
CA ASP A 219 18.95 -0.93 27.61
C ASP A 219 19.22 0.50 27.10
N THR A 220 19.30 0.66 25.78
CA THR A 220 19.67 1.93 25.13
C THR A 220 18.66 2.36 24.06
N VAL A 221 17.40 1.96 24.20
CA VAL A 221 16.32 2.60 23.44
C VAL A 221 16.06 4.01 24.00
N GLU A 222 15.51 4.87 23.15
CA GLU A 222 15.27 6.28 23.41
C GLU A 222 13.80 6.63 23.11
N SER A 223 13.31 7.76 23.61
CA SER A 223 11.91 8.22 23.44
C SER A 223 11.40 8.33 22.00
N GLN A 224 12.29 8.36 21.00
CA GLN A 224 11.94 8.40 19.58
C GLN A 224 11.95 7.03 18.90
N ASP A 225 12.39 5.99 19.58
CA ASP A 225 12.30 4.62 19.08
C ASP A 225 10.87 4.08 19.21
N VAL A 226 10.61 2.95 18.57
CA VAL A 226 9.38 2.17 18.73
C VAL A 226 9.78 0.72 18.92
N VAL A 227 9.20 0.05 19.92
CA VAL A 227 9.44 -1.37 20.15
C VAL A 227 8.17 -2.15 19.83
N THR A 228 8.30 -3.18 19.00
CA THR A 228 7.19 -4.04 18.61
C THR A 228 7.57 -5.48 18.90
N PHE A 229 6.82 -6.11 19.80
CA PHE A 229 7.06 -7.49 20.25
C PHE A 229 5.92 -8.41 19.79
N THR A 230 6.29 -9.56 19.23
CA THR A 230 5.40 -10.70 19.02
C THR A 230 5.97 -11.92 19.73
N GLY A 231 5.19 -12.56 20.60
CA GLY A 231 5.59 -13.79 21.29
C GLY A 231 4.72 -14.08 22.51
N SER A 232 5.24 -14.83 23.49
CA SER A 232 4.42 -15.20 24.65
C SER A 232 3.99 -14.00 25.49
N ALA A 233 2.80 -14.07 26.09
CA ALA A 233 2.29 -13.01 26.96
C ALA A 233 3.20 -12.82 28.21
N ALA A 234 3.84 -13.89 28.69
CA ALA A 234 4.78 -13.82 29.80
C ALA A 234 6.04 -13.00 29.44
N THR A 235 6.67 -13.31 28.30
CA THR A 235 7.83 -12.55 27.82
C THR A 235 7.47 -11.11 27.50
N GLY A 236 6.33 -10.88 26.82
CA GLY A 236 5.87 -9.54 26.47
C GLY A 236 5.66 -8.65 27.70
N ARG A 237 5.07 -9.18 28.78
CA ARG A 237 4.90 -8.44 30.05
C ARG A 237 6.24 -8.09 30.70
N LEU A 238 7.21 -9.01 30.68
CA LEU A 238 8.56 -8.74 31.21
C LEU A 238 9.26 -7.63 30.42
N LEU A 239 9.18 -7.67 29.09
CA LEU A 239 9.75 -6.63 28.23
C LEU A 239 9.04 -5.29 28.41
N LYS A 240 7.70 -5.28 28.48
CA LYS A 240 6.90 -4.07 28.69
C LYS A 240 7.21 -3.38 30.02
N ALA A 241 7.60 -4.15 31.04
CA ALA A 241 8.00 -3.65 32.35
C ALA A 241 9.47 -3.19 32.43
N HIS A 242 10.21 -3.20 31.31
CA HIS A 242 11.61 -2.82 31.30
C HIS A 242 11.81 -1.35 31.74
N PRO A 243 12.69 -1.05 32.72
CA PRO A 243 12.83 0.29 33.28
C PRO A 243 13.08 1.38 32.24
N ARG A 244 13.91 1.08 31.23
CA ARG A 244 14.23 2.03 30.16
C ARG A 244 13.00 2.44 29.34
N LEU A 245 12.06 1.52 29.07
CA LEU A 245 10.84 1.86 28.32
C LEU A 245 9.96 2.83 29.09
N ILE A 246 9.90 2.66 30.42
CA ILE A 246 9.12 3.51 31.32
C ILE A 246 9.80 4.89 31.42
N GLU A 247 11.12 4.92 31.65
CA GLU A 247 11.91 6.15 31.76
C GLU A 247 11.80 7.02 30.50
N GLU A 248 12.00 6.43 29.33
CA GLU A 248 11.98 7.14 28.03
C GLU A 248 10.57 7.25 27.43
N SER A 249 9.56 6.64 28.06
CA SER A 249 8.19 6.55 27.54
C SER A 249 8.12 6.01 26.10
N VAL A 250 8.93 5.00 25.81
CA VAL A 250 9.04 4.41 24.46
C VAL A 250 7.74 3.66 24.13
N PRO A 251 7.11 3.94 22.97
CA PRO A 251 5.97 3.15 22.51
C PRO A 251 6.32 1.66 22.41
N PHE A 252 5.56 0.83 23.11
CA PHE A 252 5.70 -0.63 23.13
C PHE A 252 4.41 -1.29 22.64
N THR A 253 4.43 -1.80 21.42
CA THR A 253 3.34 -2.59 20.83
C THR A 253 3.57 -4.06 21.14
N MET A 254 2.55 -4.74 21.68
CA MET A 254 2.61 -6.14 22.06
C MET A 254 1.52 -6.91 21.35
N GLU A 255 1.93 -7.92 20.59
CA GLU A 255 1.09 -9.02 20.11
C GLU A 255 1.49 -10.29 20.88
N ALA A 256 0.51 -10.93 21.50
CA ALA A 256 0.74 -12.08 22.38
C ALA A 256 -0.22 -13.23 22.14
N ASP A 257 -0.07 -14.29 22.93
CA ASP A 257 -0.94 -15.48 22.99
C ASP A 257 -2.43 -15.12 22.88
N SER A 258 -3.20 -15.91 22.15
CA SER A 258 -4.61 -15.59 21.84
C SER A 258 -5.47 -16.84 21.69
N LEU A 259 -6.54 -16.93 22.49
CA LEU A 259 -7.52 -18.02 22.39
C LEU A 259 -8.64 -17.64 21.41
N ASN A 260 -8.30 -17.60 20.13
CA ASN A 260 -9.25 -17.23 19.07
C ASN A 260 -10.44 -18.19 19.02
N ALA A 261 -11.62 -17.65 18.71
CA ALA A 261 -12.87 -18.39 18.72
C ALA A 261 -13.49 -18.51 17.32
N SER A 262 -14.18 -19.62 17.05
CA SER A 262 -15.06 -19.75 15.90
C SER A 262 -16.43 -20.20 16.39
N ILE A 263 -17.46 -19.43 16.02
CA ILE A 263 -18.84 -19.61 16.44
C ILE A 263 -19.61 -20.23 15.26
N LEU A 264 -20.42 -21.24 15.53
CA LEU A 264 -21.41 -21.74 14.59
C LEU A 264 -22.76 -21.07 14.93
N GLY A 265 -23.38 -20.37 13.99
CA GLY A 265 -24.72 -19.79 14.17
C GLY A 265 -25.80 -20.86 14.27
N GLU A 266 -26.93 -20.54 14.90
CA GLU A 266 -28.03 -21.48 15.12
C GLU A 266 -28.69 -21.95 13.81
N ASP A 267 -28.60 -21.15 12.75
CA ASP A 267 -29.09 -21.47 11.41
C ASP A 267 -28.15 -22.41 10.62
N ALA A 268 -26.88 -22.50 11.04
CA ALA A 268 -25.85 -23.27 10.35
C ALA A 268 -25.83 -24.75 10.80
N VAL A 269 -26.89 -25.47 10.44
CA VAL A 269 -27.09 -26.90 10.78
C VAL A 269 -26.49 -27.86 9.73
N PRO A 270 -26.29 -29.15 10.05
CA PRO A 270 -25.88 -30.16 9.06
C PRO A 270 -26.72 -30.12 7.77
N GLY A 271 -26.05 -30.18 6.62
CA GLY A 271 -26.68 -30.04 5.30
C GLY A 271 -26.67 -28.62 4.75
N THR A 272 -26.42 -27.60 5.58
CA THR A 272 -26.20 -26.22 5.10
C THR A 272 -24.77 -26.02 4.57
N PRO A 273 -24.56 -25.08 3.63
CA PRO A 273 -23.22 -24.62 3.26
C PRO A 273 -22.41 -24.07 4.44
N GLU A 274 -23.06 -23.35 5.36
CA GLU A 274 -22.41 -22.66 6.49
C GLU A 274 -21.78 -23.66 7.47
N PHE A 275 -22.49 -24.75 7.79
CA PHE A 275 -21.94 -25.84 8.61
C PHE A 275 -20.68 -26.46 7.97
N ASN A 276 -20.73 -26.75 6.67
CA ASN A 276 -19.58 -27.31 5.96
C ASN A 276 -18.39 -26.34 5.90
N LEU A 277 -18.67 -25.05 5.71
CA LEU A 277 -17.65 -23.99 5.72
C LEU A 277 -17.01 -23.85 7.09
N PHE A 278 -17.81 -23.89 8.16
CA PHE A 278 -17.33 -23.85 9.54
C PHE A 278 -16.37 -25.01 9.84
N VAL A 279 -16.79 -26.25 9.61
CA VAL A 279 -15.95 -27.45 9.86
C VAL A 279 -14.65 -27.39 9.05
N LYS A 280 -14.74 -26.98 7.77
CA LYS A 280 -13.58 -26.82 6.90
C LYS A 280 -12.61 -25.75 7.41
N GLU A 281 -13.11 -24.61 7.88
CA GLU A 281 -12.27 -23.52 8.37
C GLU A 281 -11.61 -23.90 9.70
N VAL A 282 -12.34 -24.55 10.62
CA VAL A 282 -11.77 -25.09 11.87
C VAL A 282 -10.64 -26.07 11.57
N ARG A 283 -10.88 -27.09 10.72
CA ARG A 283 -9.84 -28.07 10.32
C ARG A 283 -8.64 -27.39 9.68
N LYS A 284 -8.85 -26.41 8.80
CA LYS A 284 -7.78 -25.65 8.16
C LYS A 284 -6.95 -24.88 9.18
N GLU A 285 -7.58 -24.16 10.11
CA GLU A 285 -6.88 -23.35 11.09
C GLU A 285 -6.12 -24.17 12.14
N MET A 286 -6.58 -25.38 12.45
CA MET A 286 -5.83 -26.34 13.26
C MET A 286 -4.58 -26.87 12.55
N THR A 287 -4.62 -27.06 11.23
CA THR A 287 -3.62 -27.87 10.52
C THR A 287 -2.60 -27.06 9.73
N VAL A 288 -2.97 -25.86 9.24
CA VAL A 288 -2.03 -24.93 8.60
C VAL A 288 -0.91 -24.58 9.59
N LYS A 289 0.34 -24.78 9.17
CA LYS A 289 1.56 -24.64 10.01
C LYS A 289 1.51 -25.45 11.30
N ALA A 290 0.82 -26.59 11.30
CA ALA A 290 0.55 -27.39 12.50
C ALA A 290 -0.04 -26.53 13.65
N GLY A 291 -0.94 -25.59 13.31
CA GLY A 291 -1.61 -24.72 14.26
C GLY A 291 -0.72 -23.65 14.91
N GLN A 292 0.52 -23.47 14.46
CA GLN A 292 1.44 -22.45 14.98
C GLN A 292 1.17 -21.05 14.42
N LYS A 293 -0.09 -20.63 14.40
CA LYS A 293 -0.49 -19.27 14.04
C LYS A 293 -1.10 -18.60 15.26
N CYS A 294 -0.70 -17.37 15.55
CA CYS A 294 -1.31 -16.54 16.59
C CYS A 294 -2.83 -16.36 16.37
N THR A 295 -3.28 -16.45 15.13
CA THR A 295 -4.68 -16.37 14.72
C THR A 295 -5.36 -17.74 14.53
N ALA A 296 -4.78 -18.87 14.92
CA ALA A 296 -5.43 -20.17 14.76
C ALA A 296 -6.63 -20.31 15.72
N ILE A 297 -7.68 -21.02 15.28
CA ILE A 297 -8.88 -21.27 16.11
C ILE A 297 -8.50 -22.18 17.29
N ARG A 298 -8.74 -21.72 18.51
CA ARG A 298 -8.49 -22.49 19.74
C ARG A 298 -9.77 -22.95 20.42
N ARG A 299 -10.87 -22.22 20.20
CA ARG A 299 -12.18 -22.47 20.82
C ARG A 299 -13.25 -22.54 19.75
N ILE A 300 -14.03 -23.61 19.76
CA ILE A 300 -15.08 -23.94 18.79
C ILE A 300 -16.39 -23.86 19.56
N ILE A 301 -17.14 -22.78 19.40
CA ILE A 301 -18.35 -22.46 20.16
C ILE A 301 -19.56 -22.80 19.29
N VAL A 302 -20.39 -23.73 19.72
CA VAL A 302 -21.47 -24.30 18.89
C VAL A 302 -22.78 -24.41 19.68
N PRO A 303 -23.95 -24.36 19.02
CA PRO A 303 -25.22 -24.61 19.71
C PRO A 303 -25.20 -25.97 20.41
N GLU A 304 -25.78 -26.06 21.61
CA GLU A 304 -25.72 -27.26 22.44
C GLU A 304 -26.22 -28.54 21.73
N ASN A 305 -27.19 -28.39 20.84
CA ASN A 305 -27.78 -29.46 20.05
C ASN A 305 -26.94 -29.88 18.82
N LEU A 306 -25.86 -29.17 18.50
CA LEU A 306 -24.98 -29.44 17.35
C LEU A 306 -23.56 -29.91 17.74
N VAL A 307 -23.28 -30.08 19.03
CA VAL A 307 -21.95 -30.49 19.53
C VAL A 307 -21.48 -31.80 18.90
N GLU A 308 -22.34 -32.82 18.90
CA GLU A 308 -22.01 -34.15 18.36
C GLU A 308 -21.80 -34.09 16.84
N ASP A 309 -22.68 -33.39 16.11
CA ASP A 309 -22.56 -33.23 14.66
C ASP A 309 -21.22 -32.60 14.27
N VAL A 310 -20.83 -31.52 14.96
CA VAL A 310 -19.55 -30.85 14.72
C VAL A 310 -18.38 -31.74 15.08
N GLN A 311 -18.43 -32.46 16.21
CA GLN A 311 -17.39 -33.38 16.63
C GLN A 311 -17.14 -34.47 15.58
N ILE A 312 -18.20 -35.13 15.11
CA ILE A 312 -18.12 -36.19 14.10
C ILE A 312 -17.60 -35.65 12.77
N ALA A 313 -18.15 -34.52 12.30
CA ALA A 313 -17.75 -33.92 11.03
C ALA A 313 -16.28 -33.46 11.06
N LEU A 314 -15.84 -32.84 12.16
CA LEU A 314 -14.46 -32.38 12.33
C LEU A 314 -13.47 -33.54 12.40
N ALA A 315 -13.78 -34.59 13.17
CA ALA A 315 -12.95 -35.80 13.24
C ALA A 315 -12.71 -36.39 11.84
N LYS A 316 -13.78 -36.54 11.04
CA LYS A 316 -13.69 -37.05 9.67
C LYS A 316 -12.85 -36.18 8.73
N GLU A 317 -12.87 -34.86 8.89
CA GLU A 317 -12.01 -33.95 8.11
C GLU A 317 -10.55 -33.96 8.59
N LEU A 318 -10.31 -34.22 9.87
CA LEU A 318 -8.96 -34.35 10.45
C LEU A 318 -8.30 -35.68 10.07
N ASP A 319 -9.04 -36.78 9.93
CA ASP A 319 -8.52 -38.09 9.48
C ASP A 319 -7.86 -38.02 8.08
N LYS A 320 -8.24 -37.02 7.28
CA LYS A 320 -7.68 -36.79 5.94
C LYS A 320 -6.33 -36.05 5.98
N VAL A 321 -5.85 -35.64 7.16
CA VAL A 321 -4.63 -34.84 7.33
C VAL A 321 -3.44 -35.78 7.49
N THR A 322 -2.70 -35.97 6.40
CA THR A 322 -1.43 -36.70 6.40
C THR A 322 -0.30 -35.87 7.01
N ILE A 323 0.46 -36.48 7.92
CA ILE A 323 1.58 -35.87 8.64
C ILE A 323 2.89 -36.45 8.11
N GLY A 324 3.94 -35.64 7.92
CA GLY A 324 5.23 -36.18 7.47
C GLY A 324 6.21 -35.15 6.93
N ASP A 325 7.16 -35.61 6.11
CA ASP A 325 8.12 -34.72 5.45
C ASP A 325 7.40 -33.80 4.45
N PRO A 326 7.42 -32.46 4.65
CA PRO A 326 6.75 -31.50 3.79
C PRO A 326 7.26 -31.45 2.34
N ARG A 327 8.36 -32.14 2.02
CA ARG A 327 8.87 -32.32 0.65
C ARG A 327 8.02 -33.28 -0.18
N LEU A 328 7.23 -34.14 0.47
CA LEU A 328 6.35 -35.10 -0.18
C LEU A 328 5.00 -34.46 -0.52
N LYS A 329 4.48 -34.75 -1.73
CA LYS A 329 3.26 -34.10 -2.26
C LYS A 329 1.98 -34.53 -1.54
N GLU A 330 1.99 -35.71 -0.95
CA GLU A 330 0.89 -36.32 -0.22
C GLU A 330 0.75 -35.77 1.20
N VAL A 331 1.80 -35.19 1.78
CA VAL A 331 1.77 -34.61 3.14
C VAL A 331 0.93 -33.32 3.14
N ARG A 332 0.09 -33.17 4.17
CA ARG A 332 -0.82 -32.02 4.34
C ARG A 332 -0.51 -31.19 5.57
N MET A 333 0.19 -31.77 6.56
CA MET A 333 0.68 -31.07 7.74
C MET A 333 2.12 -31.54 8.02
N GLY A 334 3.03 -30.60 8.26
CA GLY A 334 4.40 -30.94 8.64
C GLY A 334 4.59 -30.96 10.16
N ALA A 335 5.72 -30.46 10.64
CA ALA A 335 6.10 -30.47 12.05
C ALA A 335 5.87 -29.12 12.74
N LEU A 336 5.89 -29.12 14.08
CA LEU A 336 6.15 -27.91 14.87
C LEU A 336 7.60 -27.46 14.65
N VAL A 337 7.93 -26.21 15.02
CA VAL A 337 9.26 -25.65 14.72
C VAL A 337 10.41 -26.32 15.48
N SER A 338 10.12 -26.98 16.62
CA SER A 338 11.14 -27.64 17.44
C SER A 338 10.54 -28.66 18.41
N LYS A 339 11.36 -29.59 18.91
CA LYS A 339 10.95 -30.52 19.98
C LYS A 339 10.58 -29.82 21.28
N GLN A 340 11.21 -28.69 21.58
CA GLN A 340 10.85 -27.88 22.74
C GLN A 340 9.41 -27.37 22.63
N GLN A 341 8.96 -27.02 21.43
CA GLN A 341 7.56 -26.68 21.19
C GLN A 341 6.63 -27.88 21.29
N VAL A 342 7.05 -29.08 20.86
CA VAL A 342 6.26 -30.31 21.10
C VAL A 342 6.02 -30.51 22.59
N GLU A 343 7.06 -30.42 23.42
CA GLU A 343 6.92 -30.57 24.88
C GLU A 343 6.04 -29.47 25.51
N ALA A 344 6.18 -28.23 25.04
CA ALA A 344 5.33 -27.12 25.49
C ALA A 344 3.84 -27.37 25.14
N VAL A 345 3.55 -27.84 23.93
CA VAL A 345 2.19 -28.17 23.50
C VAL A 345 1.65 -29.36 24.29
N LYS A 346 2.44 -30.44 24.49
CA LYS A 346 2.05 -31.58 25.32
C LYS A 346 1.72 -31.16 26.76
N SER A 347 2.51 -30.26 27.35
CA SER A 347 2.22 -29.70 28.67
C SER A 347 0.88 -28.94 28.68
N SER A 348 0.60 -28.11 27.67
CA SER A 348 -0.70 -27.44 27.57
C SER A 348 -1.86 -28.42 27.38
N ILE A 349 -1.68 -29.48 26.59
CA ILE A 349 -2.68 -30.54 26.40
C ILE A 349 -2.97 -31.25 27.72
N ALA A 350 -1.93 -31.57 28.51
CA ALA A 350 -2.09 -32.18 29.83
C ALA A 350 -2.83 -31.27 30.81
N ASP A 351 -2.61 -29.95 30.75
CA ASP A 351 -3.35 -28.98 31.56
C ASP A 351 -4.82 -28.89 31.14
N ILE A 352 -5.10 -28.78 29.84
CA ILE A 352 -6.47 -28.72 29.30
C ILE A 352 -7.24 -30.01 29.62
N GLY A 353 -6.58 -31.16 29.53
CA GLY A 353 -7.17 -32.47 29.83
C GLY A 353 -7.61 -32.68 31.29
N LYS A 354 -7.29 -31.75 32.20
CA LYS A 354 -7.81 -31.76 33.58
C LYS A 354 -9.28 -31.36 33.66
N GLU A 355 -9.77 -30.57 32.71
CA GLU A 355 -11.13 -30.01 32.71
C GLU A 355 -11.90 -30.26 31.40
N ALA A 356 -11.26 -30.80 30.36
CA ALA A 356 -11.88 -31.11 29.08
C ALA A 356 -11.53 -32.53 28.64
N GLU A 357 -12.46 -33.19 27.96
CA GLU A 357 -12.28 -34.55 27.43
C GLU A 357 -11.61 -34.51 26.05
N MET A 358 -10.57 -35.31 25.84
CA MET A 358 -9.97 -35.47 24.51
C MET A 358 -10.87 -36.37 23.65
N VAL A 359 -11.53 -35.78 22.65
CA VAL A 359 -12.50 -36.49 21.78
C VAL A 359 -11.92 -36.87 20.41
N TYR A 360 -10.74 -36.34 20.06
CA TYR A 360 -9.99 -36.72 18.87
C TYR A 360 -8.49 -36.53 19.10
N GLY A 361 -7.68 -37.40 18.49
CA GLY A 361 -6.22 -37.33 18.49
C GLY A 361 -5.55 -38.35 19.43
N ASN A 362 -4.24 -38.54 19.24
CA ASN A 362 -3.41 -39.41 20.07
C ASN A 362 -2.01 -38.81 20.21
N LEU A 363 -1.47 -38.77 21.43
CA LEU A 363 -0.13 -38.26 21.74
C LEU A 363 0.97 -39.33 21.74
N ASP A 364 0.60 -40.60 21.92
CA ASP A 364 1.52 -41.71 22.18
C ASP A 364 2.02 -42.36 20.89
N ASN A 365 1.21 -42.33 19.82
CA ASN A 365 1.58 -42.88 18.52
C ASN A 365 1.30 -41.88 17.41
N ILE A 366 2.34 -41.52 16.65
CA ILE A 366 2.26 -40.61 15.50
C ILE A 366 2.83 -41.33 14.28
N GLU A 367 1.97 -41.58 13.31
CA GLU A 367 2.38 -42.09 12.01
C GLU A 367 2.81 -40.93 11.11
N THR A 368 3.99 -41.05 10.50
CA THR A 368 4.53 -40.02 9.59
C THR A 368 4.93 -40.62 8.26
N ILE A 369 4.69 -39.87 7.19
CA ILE A 369 5.08 -40.24 5.82
C ILE A 369 6.46 -39.65 5.53
N GLY A 370 7.44 -40.50 5.21
CA GLY A 370 8.77 -40.08 4.77
C GLY A 370 9.65 -39.40 5.83
N ALA A 371 9.27 -39.46 7.11
CA ALA A 371 10.03 -38.91 8.23
C ALA A 371 10.11 -39.89 9.40
N ASP A 372 11.04 -39.65 10.32
CA ASP A 372 11.13 -40.38 11.59
C ASP A 372 10.41 -39.58 12.68
N ALA A 373 9.24 -40.07 13.10
CA ALA A 373 8.38 -39.42 14.08
C ALA A 373 9.10 -39.12 15.42
N ASN A 374 10.08 -39.95 15.81
CA ASN A 374 10.83 -39.78 17.06
C ASN A 374 11.94 -38.74 16.93
N LYS A 375 12.44 -38.48 15.72
CA LYS A 375 13.51 -37.49 15.48
C LYS A 375 12.96 -36.10 15.16
N GLY A 376 11.89 -36.02 14.37
CA GLY A 376 11.23 -34.75 14.06
C GLY A 376 10.40 -34.19 15.21
N ALA A 377 9.88 -32.99 15.02
CA ALA A 377 9.03 -32.27 15.96
C ALA A 377 7.53 -32.41 15.60
N PHE A 378 7.09 -33.66 15.37
CA PHE A 378 5.72 -33.95 14.95
C PHE A 378 4.74 -34.01 16.13
N ILE A 379 3.49 -33.65 15.87
CA ILE A 379 2.37 -33.80 16.81
C ILE A 379 1.06 -34.04 16.02
N SER A 380 0.20 -34.91 16.53
CA SER A 380 -1.13 -35.15 15.97
C SER A 380 -2.08 -33.98 16.28
N PRO A 381 -3.07 -33.68 15.42
CA PRO A 381 -4.16 -32.79 15.79
C PRO A 381 -4.95 -33.36 16.98
N VAL A 382 -5.33 -32.50 17.91
CA VAL A 382 -6.08 -32.86 19.12
C VAL A 382 -7.33 -32.00 19.23
N VAL A 383 -8.49 -32.63 19.43
CA VAL A 383 -9.74 -31.92 19.74
C VAL A 383 -10.18 -32.29 21.15
N PHE A 384 -10.37 -31.27 21.96
CA PHE A 384 -11.01 -31.39 23.27
C PHE A 384 -12.50 -31.05 23.19
N ARG A 385 -13.27 -31.49 24.17
CA ARG A 385 -14.66 -31.09 24.41
C ARG A 385 -14.85 -30.75 25.88
N THR A 386 -15.57 -29.68 26.15
CA THR A 386 -16.05 -29.36 27.51
C THR A 386 -17.55 -29.13 27.48
N ASP A 387 -18.30 -29.89 28.27
CA ASP A 387 -19.75 -29.72 28.37
C ASP A 387 -20.16 -28.60 29.33
N ASN A 388 -19.25 -28.13 30.19
CA ASN A 388 -19.50 -27.09 31.19
C ASN A 388 -18.55 -25.88 31.01
N PRO A 389 -18.57 -25.20 29.84
CA PRO A 389 -17.56 -24.20 29.49
C PRO A 389 -17.57 -22.94 30.36
N PHE A 390 -18.65 -22.67 31.10
CA PHE A 390 -18.70 -21.56 32.07
C PHE A 390 -18.06 -21.89 33.43
N GLN A 391 -17.85 -23.18 33.71
CA GLN A 391 -17.24 -23.65 34.97
C GLN A 391 -15.76 -24.03 34.75
N ASN A 392 -15.47 -24.64 33.60
CA ASN A 392 -14.13 -25.08 33.21
C ASN A 392 -13.34 -23.90 32.66
N ASN A 393 -12.43 -23.36 33.48
CA ASN A 393 -11.70 -22.13 33.16
C ASN A 393 -10.43 -22.39 32.35
N VAL A 394 -9.81 -23.58 32.44
CA VAL A 394 -8.52 -23.85 31.80
C VAL A 394 -8.58 -23.66 30.28
N VAL A 395 -9.70 -24.04 29.64
CA VAL A 395 -9.92 -23.87 28.19
C VAL A 395 -9.99 -22.41 27.74
N HIS A 396 -10.20 -21.49 28.68
CA HIS A 396 -10.22 -20.05 28.48
C HIS A 396 -8.94 -19.36 28.94
N GLU A 397 -7.96 -20.10 29.45
CA GLU A 397 -6.73 -19.55 30.03
C GLU A 397 -5.45 -20.14 29.46
N ARG A 398 -5.45 -21.42 29.10
CA ARG A 398 -4.29 -22.15 28.61
C ARG A 398 -4.34 -22.29 27.10
N GLU A 399 -3.37 -21.70 26.41
CA GLU A 399 -3.16 -21.95 24.98
C GLU A 399 -2.21 -23.14 24.78
N ALA A 400 -2.61 -24.05 23.88
CA ALA A 400 -1.73 -25.03 23.26
C ALA A 400 -1.36 -24.52 21.86
N PHE A 401 -0.15 -23.96 21.70
CA PHE A 401 0.31 -23.33 20.45
C PHE A 401 0.72 -24.38 19.40
N GLY A 402 -0.24 -25.20 18.99
CA GLY A 402 -0.10 -26.31 18.04
C GLY A 402 -1.47 -26.66 17.45
N PRO A 403 -1.66 -27.86 16.89
CA PRO A 403 -2.91 -28.24 16.22
C PRO A 403 -3.98 -28.70 17.23
N VAL A 404 -4.33 -27.82 18.19
CA VAL A 404 -5.22 -28.12 19.32
C VAL A 404 -6.37 -27.12 19.39
N SER A 405 -7.60 -27.62 19.53
CA SER A 405 -8.81 -26.81 19.73
C SER A 405 -9.79 -27.50 20.67
N THR A 406 -10.70 -26.72 21.29
CA THR A 406 -11.73 -27.23 22.21
C THR A 406 -13.13 -26.87 21.75
N ILE A 407 -14.03 -27.86 21.65
CA ILE A 407 -15.47 -27.69 21.40
C ILE A 407 -16.20 -27.35 22.71
N MET A 408 -17.10 -26.37 22.65
CA MET A 408 -17.92 -25.94 23.77
C MET A 408 -19.35 -25.55 23.34
N PRO A 409 -20.39 -25.99 24.08
CA PRO A 409 -21.78 -25.66 23.79
C PRO A 409 -22.16 -24.24 24.24
N TYR A 410 -23.17 -23.67 23.60
CA TYR A 410 -23.92 -22.48 24.06
C TYR A 410 -25.42 -22.65 23.81
N LYS A 411 -26.26 -21.90 24.54
CA LYS A 411 -27.74 -21.94 24.44
C LYS A 411 -28.40 -20.72 23.82
N SER A 412 -27.70 -19.58 23.82
CA SER A 412 -28.14 -18.34 23.19
C SER A 412 -26.96 -17.55 22.64
N MET A 413 -27.22 -16.60 21.74
CA MET A 413 -26.18 -15.71 21.23
C MET A 413 -25.43 -14.95 22.34
N ASP A 414 -26.14 -14.53 23.40
CA ASP A 414 -25.52 -13.91 24.58
C ASP A 414 -24.49 -14.83 25.24
N GLU A 415 -24.81 -16.13 25.38
CA GLU A 415 -23.85 -17.12 25.88
C GLU A 415 -22.66 -17.31 24.92
N ALA A 416 -22.90 -17.35 23.60
CA ALA A 416 -21.83 -17.46 22.61
C ALA A 416 -20.87 -16.25 22.67
N VAL A 417 -21.41 -15.04 22.81
CA VAL A 417 -20.64 -13.81 23.02
C VAL A 417 -19.87 -13.87 24.32
N GLN A 418 -20.51 -14.23 25.44
CA GLN A 418 -19.86 -14.35 26.74
C GLN A 418 -18.69 -15.34 26.68
N LEU A 419 -18.92 -16.53 26.11
CA LEU A 419 -17.88 -17.53 25.91
C LEU A 419 -16.75 -16.97 25.05
N ALA A 420 -17.02 -16.31 23.92
CA ALA A 420 -15.99 -15.69 23.11
C ALA A 420 -15.15 -14.68 23.93
N GLN A 421 -15.79 -13.86 24.76
CA GLN A 421 -15.14 -12.88 25.64
C GLN A 421 -14.32 -13.51 26.78
N MET A 422 -14.67 -14.71 27.25
CA MET A 422 -13.90 -15.44 28.28
C MET A 422 -12.44 -15.74 27.87
N GLY A 423 -12.10 -15.61 26.59
CA GLY A 423 -10.71 -15.59 26.12
C GLY A 423 -9.88 -14.40 26.61
N LYS A 424 -10.51 -13.44 27.32
CA LYS A 424 -9.91 -12.23 27.92
C LYS A 424 -9.22 -11.32 26.89
N GLY A 425 -9.81 -11.21 25.70
CA GLY A 425 -9.28 -10.45 24.57
C GLY A 425 -8.47 -11.32 23.61
N SER A 426 -8.83 -11.32 22.33
CA SER A 426 -8.26 -12.20 21.30
C SER A 426 -7.94 -11.42 20.03
N LEU A 427 -7.03 -11.95 19.21
CA LEU A 427 -6.65 -11.37 17.93
C LEU A 427 -7.81 -11.45 16.94
N VAL A 428 -8.51 -12.59 16.89
CA VAL A 428 -9.59 -12.81 15.94
C VAL A 428 -10.69 -13.72 16.49
N SER A 429 -11.92 -13.50 16.06
CA SER A 429 -12.97 -14.52 16.06
C SER A 429 -13.63 -14.68 14.69
N SER A 430 -14.47 -15.71 14.55
CA SER A 430 -15.35 -15.88 13.39
C SER A 430 -16.73 -16.37 13.80
N ILE A 431 -17.74 -16.13 12.96
CA ILE A 431 -19.07 -16.72 13.08
C ILE A 431 -19.52 -17.25 11.72
N ALA A 432 -20.02 -18.49 11.66
CA ALA A 432 -20.61 -19.08 10.45
C ALA A 432 -22.14 -19.03 10.52
N THR A 433 -22.76 -18.25 9.64
CA THR A 433 -24.22 -18.02 9.59
C THR A 433 -24.58 -17.41 8.23
N TYR A 434 -25.82 -17.62 7.78
CA TYR A 434 -26.39 -16.92 6.62
C TYR A 434 -27.54 -15.98 7.02
N ASP A 435 -27.69 -15.68 8.31
CA ASP A 435 -28.62 -14.68 8.83
C ASP A 435 -27.85 -13.42 9.25
N ASP A 436 -28.15 -12.30 8.59
CA ASP A 436 -27.51 -11.01 8.85
C ASP A 436 -27.82 -10.46 10.25
N ASN A 437 -28.93 -10.86 10.88
CA ASN A 437 -29.24 -10.47 12.26
C ASN A 437 -28.35 -11.22 13.25
N ILE A 438 -28.17 -12.54 13.05
CA ILE A 438 -27.24 -13.36 13.87
C ILE A 438 -25.81 -12.82 13.71
N ALA A 439 -25.39 -12.54 12.47
CA ALA A 439 -24.09 -11.98 12.19
C ALA A 439 -23.90 -10.61 12.88
N THR A 440 -24.87 -9.71 12.76
CA THR A 440 -24.82 -8.37 13.36
C THR A 440 -24.76 -8.45 14.88
N ASP A 441 -25.63 -9.26 15.49
CA ASP A 441 -25.73 -9.40 16.93
C ASP A 441 -24.42 -9.92 17.54
N TYR A 442 -23.85 -10.98 16.97
CA TYR A 442 -22.55 -11.48 17.41
C TYR A 442 -21.44 -10.44 17.21
N VAL A 443 -21.32 -9.87 16.00
CA VAL A 443 -20.21 -8.97 15.65
C VAL A 443 -20.17 -7.75 16.57
N VAL A 444 -21.31 -7.08 16.75
CA VAL A 444 -21.38 -5.86 17.56
C VAL A 444 -21.06 -6.15 19.03
N ASN A 445 -21.60 -7.23 19.59
CA ASN A 445 -21.43 -7.54 21.01
C ASN A 445 -20.06 -8.18 21.34
N ALA A 446 -19.44 -8.89 20.38
CA ALA A 446 -18.12 -9.51 20.57
C ALA A 446 -16.92 -8.62 20.21
N ALA A 447 -17.09 -7.58 19.39
CA ALA A 447 -15.98 -6.77 18.84
C ALA A 447 -15.11 -6.09 19.91
N SER A 448 -15.66 -5.74 21.07
CA SER A 448 -14.88 -5.14 22.18
C SER A 448 -13.74 -6.02 22.68
N HIS A 449 -13.76 -7.32 22.38
CA HIS A 449 -12.77 -8.31 22.81
C HIS A 449 -11.97 -8.91 21.64
N HIS A 450 -12.19 -8.47 20.40
CA HIS A 450 -11.55 -9.05 19.22
C HIS A 450 -11.04 -7.96 18.27
N GLY A 451 -9.77 -8.00 17.88
CA GLY A 451 -9.25 -7.01 16.90
C GLY A 451 -9.77 -7.25 15.47
N ARG A 452 -10.27 -8.45 15.18
CA ARG A 452 -10.91 -8.79 13.91
C ARG A 452 -12.01 -9.84 14.11
N ILE A 453 -13.10 -9.71 13.36
CA ILE A 453 -14.16 -10.73 13.29
C ILE A 453 -14.39 -11.08 11.81
N LEU A 454 -14.43 -12.38 11.50
CA LEU A 454 -14.78 -12.89 10.17
C LEU A 454 -16.19 -13.50 10.19
N VAL A 455 -17.10 -12.98 9.37
CA VAL A 455 -18.41 -13.61 9.12
C VAL A 455 -18.25 -14.61 7.97
N ILE A 456 -18.64 -15.86 8.21
CA ILE A 456 -18.50 -16.99 7.30
C ILE A 456 -19.85 -17.38 6.71
N ASN A 457 -19.98 -17.24 5.40
CA ASN A 457 -21.16 -17.66 4.66
C ASN A 457 -20.82 -18.13 3.24
N ARG A 458 -21.81 -18.72 2.56
CA ARG A 458 -21.67 -19.24 1.18
C ARG A 458 -21.28 -18.20 0.13
N GLU A 459 -21.61 -16.92 0.34
CA GLU A 459 -21.34 -15.85 -0.62
C GLU A 459 -19.88 -15.39 -0.57
N MET A 460 -19.34 -15.23 0.65
CA MET A 460 -17.95 -14.81 0.84
C MET A 460 -16.94 -15.93 0.54
N ALA A 461 -17.35 -17.20 0.67
CA ALA A 461 -16.47 -18.38 0.67
C ALA A 461 -15.51 -18.47 -0.54
N LYS A 462 -15.94 -18.02 -1.72
CA LYS A 462 -15.14 -18.08 -2.96
C LYS A 462 -13.96 -17.10 -2.97
N GLN A 463 -14.05 -16.02 -2.19
CA GLN A 463 -13.08 -14.93 -2.16
C GLN A 463 -12.43 -14.75 -0.78
N SER A 464 -12.81 -15.59 0.18
CA SER A 464 -12.30 -15.53 1.54
C SER A 464 -10.79 -15.71 1.61
N THR A 465 -10.14 -14.86 2.38
CA THR A 465 -8.74 -15.04 2.77
C THR A 465 -8.59 -15.98 3.97
N GLY A 466 -9.71 -16.32 4.62
CA GLY A 466 -9.77 -17.19 5.80
C GLY A 466 -9.56 -16.47 7.13
N HIS A 467 -9.85 -17.20 8.21
CA HIS A 467 -9.76 -16.76 9.59
C HIS A 467 -8.32 -16.39 9.97
N GLY A 468 -7.35 -17.23 9.66
CA GLY A 468 -5.97 -17.06 10.12
C GLY A 468 -5.01 -16.39 9.14
N SER A 469 -5.52 -15.51 8.27
CA SER A 469 -4.71 -14.73 7.32
C SER A 469 -4.87 -13.23 7.58
N PRO A 470 -3.99 -12.60 8.38
CA PRO A 470 -4.04 -11.15 8.59
C PRO A 470 -3.78 -10.39 7.28
N LEU A 471 -4.62 -9.42 6.95
CA LEU A 471 -4.51 -8.65 5.71
C LEU A 471 -3.86 -7.28 5.96
N PRO A 472 -2.89 -6.83 5.13
CA PRO A 472 -2.15 -5.58 5.35
C PRO A 472 -3.01 -4.32 5.56
N TYR A 473 -4.22 -4.32 5.00
CA TYR A 473 -5.17 -3.20 5.09
C TYR A 473 -6.08 -3.25 6.31
N LEU A 474 -6.15 -4.37 7.01
CA LEU A 474 -6.97 -4.59 8.19
C LEU A 474 -6.09 -4.63 9.45
N VAL A 475 -6.66 -4.23 10.59
CA VAL A 475 -5.93 -4.27 11.86
C VAL A 475 -5.59 -5.72 12.20
N HIS A 476 -4.35 -5.94 12.61
CA HIS A 476 -3.90 -7.16 13.26
C HIS A 476 -3.47 -6.82 14.68
N GLY A 477 -4.05 -7.47 15.67
CA GLY A 477 -3.92 -7.07 17.06
C GLY A 477 -5.19 -7.42 17.82
N GLY A 478 -5.24 -7.12 19.12
CA GLY A 478 -6.39 -7.42 19.95
C GLY A 478 -6.21 -6.94 21.39
N PRO A 479 -7.31 -6.69 22.11
CA PRO A 479 -7.26 -6.20 23.49
C PRO A 479 -6.81 -7.29 24.47
N GLY A 480 -6.55 -6.90 25.72
CA GLY A 480 -6.36 -7.83 26.83
C GLY A 480 -5.20 -8.80 26.62
N ARG A 481 -5.49 -10.11 26.64
CA ARG A 481 -4.49 -11.19 26.53
C ARG A 481 -3.67 -11.11 25.24
N ALA A 482 -4.32 -10.80 24.12
CA ALA A 482 -3.67 -10.62 22.82
C ALA A 482 -2.64 -9.48 22.77
N GLY A 483 -2.59 -8.65 23.82
CA GLY A 483 -1.49 -7.74 24.13
C GLY A 483 -1.85 -6.26 24.11
N GLY A 484 -3.01 -5.90 23.55
CA GLY A 484 -3.51 -4.53 23.43
C GLY A 484 -2.87 -3.73 22.30
N GLY A 485 -1.97 -4.33 21.53
CA GLY A 485 -1.33 -3.70 20.37
C GLY A 485 -2.21 -3.73 19.12
N GLU A 486 -1.90 -2.82 18.19
CA GLU A 486 -2.39 -2.83 16.81
C GLU A 486 -1.19 -2.75 15.84
N GLU A 487 -1.25 -3.59 14.81
CA GLU A 487 -0.31 -3.69 13.70
C GLU A 487 -1.10 -3.65 12.38
N MET A 488 -0.39 -3.47 11.25
CA MET A 488 -0.99 -3.44 9.92
C MET A 488 -2.07 -2.32 9.79
N GLY A 489 -3.32 -2.61 9.42
CA GLY A 489 -4.41 -1.62 9.42
C GLY A 489 -4.30 -0.53 8.34
N GLY A 490 -3.54 -0.80 7.28
CA GLY A 490 -3.31 0.14 6.19
C GLY A 490 -2.58 1.40 6.66
N MET A 491 -3.21 2.57 6.52
CA MET A 491 -2.63 3.82 7.02
C MET A 491 -2.47 3.83 8.55
N ARG A 492 -3.27 3.06 9.30
CA ARG A 492 -3.23 3.07 10.78
C ARG A 492 -1.86 2.65 11.31
N GLY A 493 -1.33 1.52 10.87
CA GLY A 493 -0.02 1.04 11.29
C GLY A 493 1.11 1.99 10.94
N ILE A 494 1.06 2.64 9.76
CA ILE A 494 2.08 3.64 9.36
C ILE A 494 2.12 4.79 10.38
N LYS A 495 0.96 5.22 10.89
CA LYS A 495 0.85 6.30 11.86
C LYS A 495 1.49 5.97 13.21
N HIS A 496 1.65 4.70 13.59
CA HIS A 496 2.34 4.32 14.84
C HIS A 496 3.82 4.74 14.86
N TYR A 497 4.43 4.84 13.67
CA TYR A 497 5.84 5.25 13.50
C TYR A 497 6.00 6.74 13.19
N LEU A 498 4.90 7.50 13.19
CA LEU A 498 4.90 8.95 13.04
C LEU A 498 4.62 9.61 14.39
N GLN A 499 5.14 10.82 14.58
CA GLN A 499 4.78 11.69 15.68
C GLN A 499 3.68 12.64 15.23
N ARG A 500 2.49 12.53 15.83
CA ARG A 500 1.40 13.49 15.66
C ARG A 500 1.72 14.78 16.42
N THR A 501 1.51 15.91 15.78
CA THR A 501 1.73 17.23 16.34
C THR A 501 0.62 18.17 15.88
N ALA A 502 -0.08 18.78 16.84
CA ALA A 502 -0.97 19.89 16.57
C ALA A 502 -0.12 21.14 16.34
N ILE A 503 -0.23 21.73 15.15
CA ILE A 503 0.36 23.02 14.82
C ILE A 503 -0.73 24.08 14.87
N GLN A 504 -0.40 25.26 15.39
CA GLN A 504 -1.32 26.38 15.54
C GLN A 504 -0.72 27.63 14.92
N GLY A 505 -1.56 28.47 14.32
CA GLY A 505 -1.08 29.70 13.70
C GLY A 505 -2.13 30.37 12.84
N THR A 506 -1.67 31.36 12.05
CA THR A 506 -2.54 31.99 11.06
C THR A 506 -2.80 31.04 9.89
N PRO A 507 -3.95 31.13 9.20
CA PRO A 507 -4.20 30.34 8.00
C PRO A 507 -3.11 30.43 6.94
N SER A 508 -2.48 31.60 6.81
CA SER A 508 -1.35 31.81 5.88
C SER A 508 -0.13 30.98 6.26
N THR A 509 0.28 31.03 7.53
CA THR A 509 1.43 30.25 8.01
C THR A 509 1.16 28.75 7.94
N ILE A 510 -0.04 28.30 8.33
CA ILE A 510 -0.42 26.88 8.23
C ILE A 510 -0.47 26.42 6.77
N THR A 511 -0.86 27.29 5.83
CA THR A 511 -0.79 27.01 4.38
C THR A 511 0.64 26.73 3.93
N GLU A 512 1.61 27.56 4.34
CA GLU A 512 3.03 27.35 3.97
C GLU A 512 3.61 26.07 4.60
N ILE A 513 3.29 25.79 5.88
CA ILE A 513 3.79 24.59 6.57
C ILE A 513 3.23 23.33 5.91
N THR A 514 1.91 23.27 5.71
CA THR A 514 1.23 22.07 5.21
C THR A 514 1.38 21.91 3.70
N GLY A 515 1.53 23.02 2.97
CA GLY A 515 1.36 23.08 1.51
C GLY A 515 -0.09 22.83 1.08
N ILE A 516 -1.05 23.06 1.97
CA ILE A 516 -2.49 22.97 1.71
C ILE A 516 -3.10 24.32 2.05
N TYR A 517 -3.70 24.99 1.07
CA TYR A 517 -4.37 26.27 1.28
C TYR A 517 -5.46 26.15 2.32
N GLN A 518 -5.42 27.06 3.29
CA GLN A 518 -6.42 27.22 4.32
C GLN A 518 -7.33 28.39 3.96
N GLN A 519 -8.63 28.25 4.24
CA GLN A 519 -9.57 29.34 4.06
C GLN A 519 -9.14 30.56 4.90
N ASN A 520 -9.34 31.77 4.38
CA ASN A 520 -8.86 33.04 4.96
C ASN A 520 -7.33 33.22 5.00
N ALA A 521 -6.55 32.33 4.37
CA ALA A 521 -5.14 32.60 4.11
C ALA A 521 -4.97 33.73 3.11
N LYS A 522 -3.81 34.40 3.13
CA LYS A 522 -3.45 35.39 2.13
C LYS A 522 -3.39 34.72 0.75
N TYR A 523 -4.09 35.29 -0.21
CA TYR A 523 -4.00 34.89 -1.61
C TYR A 523 -2.61 35.23 -2.18
N LYS A 524 -2.09 34.35 -3.02
CA LYS A 524 -0.95 34.64 -3.90
C LYS A 524 -1.53 34.93 -5.28
N GLU A 525 -1.70 36.21 -5.61
CA GLU A 525 -2.31 36.59 -6.90
C GLU A 525 -1.48 36.01 -8.06
N ALA A 526 -2.15 35.29 -8.97
CA ALA A 526 -1.50 34.74 -10.15
C ALA A 526 -1.26 35.85 -11.19
N GLU A 527 -0.07 35.87 -11.81
CA GLU A 527 0.25 36.82 -12.88
C GLU A 527 -0.60 36.59 -14.13
N ASP A 528 -0.90 35.31 -14.39
CA ASP A 528 -1.68 34.84 -15.52
C ASP A 528 -2.83 33.94 -15.03
N HIS A 529 -3.74 33.56 -15.93
CA HIS A 529 -4.84 32.67 -15.56
C HIS A 529 -4.30 31.32 -15.02
N PRO A 530 -4.70 30.83 -13.82
CA PRO A 530 -4.10 29.66 -13.17
C PRO A 530 -4.09 28.37 -14.03
N PHE A 531 -5.11 28.18 -14.88
CA PHE A 531 -5.19 27.06 -15.83
C PHE A 531 -4.21 27.11 -17.01
N LYS A 532 -3.45 28.20 -17.18
CA LYS A 532 -2.36 28.29 -18.17
C LYS A 532 -1.03 27.71 -17.65
N TYR A 533 -0.90 27.53 -16.34
CA TYR A 533 0.34 27.03 -15.74
C TYR A 533 0.44 25.51 -15.80
N HIS A 534 1.67 25.01 -15.94
CA HIS A 534 1.94 23.58 -15.77
C HIS A 534 1.97 23.23 -14.28
N TRP A 535 1.88 21.94 -13.98
CA TRP A 535 1.76 21.44 -12.61
C TRP A 535 2.90 21.91 -11.67
N GLU A 536 4.12 22.05 -12.19
CA GLU A 536 5.30 22.54 -11.45
C GLU A 536 5.16 24.01 -11.01
N ASP A 537 4.59 24.87 -11.86
CA ASP A 537 4.50 26.32 -11.62
C ASP A 537 3.36 26.71 -10.68
N ILE A 538 2.37 25.82 -10.52
CA ILE A 538 1.24 26.06 -9.62
C ILE A 538 1.72 25.89 -8.17
N GLN A 539 1.29 26.77 -7.28
CA GLN A 539 1.59 26.66 -5.85
C GLN A 539 0.33 26.80 -4.99
N PRO A 540 0.26 26.11 -3.83
CA PRO A 540 -0.81 26.34 -2.86
C PRO A 540 -0.96 27.83 -2.52
N GLY A 541 -2.20 28.31 -2.56
CA GLY A 541 -2.56 29.71 -2.38
C GLY A 541 -2.53 30.58 -3.66
N MET A 542 -2.02 30.07 -4.78
CA MET A 542 -2.12 30.75 -6.09
C MET A 542 -3.59 30.98 -6.43
N SER A 543 -3.99 32.24 -6.63
CA SER A 543 -5.40 32.62 -6.75
C SER A 543 -5.69 33.51 -7.95
N LEU A 544 -6.89 33.37 -8.51
CA LEU A 544 -7.49 34.26 -9.50
C LEU A 544 -8.79 34.81 -8.96
N LYS A 545 -8.96 36.14 -9.03
CA LYS A 545 -10.28 36.79 -8.92
C LYS A 545 -10.90 36.91 -10.31
N THR A 546 -12.08 36.35 -10.51
CA THR A 546 -12.79 36.47 -11.79
C THR A 546 -13.47 37.83 -11.94
N HIS A 547 -13.91 38.12 -13.16
CA HIS A 547 -14.92 39.15 -13.41
C HIS A 547 -16.28 38.75 -12.80
N LYS A 548 -17.25 39.66 -12.83
CA LYS A 548 -18.57 39.49 -12.21
C LYS A 548 -19.61 38.94 -13.20
N ARG A 549 -20.62 38.22 -12.70
CA ARG A 549 -21.82 37.81 -13.45
C ARG A 549 -23.08 38.05 -12.62
N THR A 550 -24.08 38.73 -13.18
CA THR A 550 -25.40 38.89 -12.58
C THR A 550 -26.29 37.72 -12.96
N LEU A 551 -26.98 37.11 -11.98
CA LEU A 551 -27.92 36.01 -12.20
C LEU A 551 -29.30 36.60 -12.49
N THR A 552 -29.89 36.30 -13.64
CA THR A 552 -31.21 36.82 -14.02
C THR A 552 -32.32 35.81 -13.74
N ASP A 553 -33.57 36.27 -13.68
CA ASP A 553 -34.73 35.36 -13.57
C ASP A 553 -34.79 34.39 -14.78
N THR A 554 -34.47 34.89 -15.97
CA THR A 554 -34.37 34.08 -17.19
C THR A 554 -33.29 33.00 -17.09
N ASP A 555 -32.13 33.29 -16.49
CA ASP A 555 -31.11 32.26 -16.25
C ASP A 555 -31.67 31.12 -15.37
N ILE A 556 -32.38 31.46 -14.29
CA ILE A 556 -32.95 30.48 -13.34
C ILE A 556 -33.99 29.61 -14.06
N GLN A 557 -34.88 30.20 -14.84
CA GLN A 557 -35.89 29.46 -15.61
C GLN A 557 -35.26 28.60 -16.70
N ASN A 558 -34.28 29.14 -17.45
CA ASN A 558 -33.58 28.39 -18.49
C ASN A 558 -32.82 27.21 -17.91
N PHE A 559 -32.17 27.40 -16.76
CA PHE A 559 -31.48 26.31 -16.08
C PHE A 559 -32.47 25.23 -15.62
N ALA A 560 -33.60 25.61 -15.00
CA ALA A 560 -34.66 24.66 -14.63
C ALA A 560 -35.15 23.86 -15.84
N ASN A 561 -35.40 24.52 -16.98
CA ASN A 561 -35.86 23.84 -18.19
C ASN A 561 -34.79 22.94 -18.82
N LEU A 562 -33.51 23.33 -18.75
CA LEU A 562 -32.39 22.55 -19.26
C LEU A 562 -32.09 21.32 -18.41
N THR A 563 -32.05 21.47 -17.09
CA THR A 563 -31.70 20.38 -16.16
C THR A 563 -32.90 19.55 -15.74
N TRP A 564 -34.11 20.04 -16.03
CA TRP A 564 -35.38 19.49 -15.54
C TRP A 564 -35.55 19.60 -14.02
N ASP A 565 -34.78 20.48 -13.38
CA ASP A 565 -34.91 20.77 -11.95
C ASP A 565 -35.93 21.91 -11.75
N HIS A 566 -37.20 21.53 -11.73
CA HIS A 566 -38.32 22.44 -11.45
C HIS A 566 -38.69 22.52 -9.97
N PHE A 567 -37.74 22.28 -9.05
CA PHE A 567 -37.98 22.42 -7.62
C PHE A 567 -38.59 23.78 -7.27
N TYR A 568 -39.64 23.77 -6.44
CA TYR A 568 -40.55 24.90 -6.25
C TYR A 568 -39.83 26.20 -5.85
N ALA A 569 -38.76 26.11 -5.06
CA ALA A 569 -37.97 27.28 -4.64
C ALA A 569 -37.37 28.09 -5.82
N HIS A 570 -37.21 27.46 -6.99
CA HIS A 570 -36.64 28.07 -8.20
C HIS A 570 -37.69 28.46 -9.24
N THR A 571 -38.90 27.89 -9.18
CA THR A 571 -39.86 27.94 -10.29
C THR A 571 -41.24 28.46 -9.88
N ASP A 572 -41.64 28.26 -8.63
CA ASP A 572 -42.96 28.61 -8.11
C ASP A 572 -42.84 29.54 -6.88
N ILE A 573 -43.05 30.84 -7.14
CA ILE A 573 -43.02 31.88 -6.10
C ILE A 573 -44.21 31.83 -5.15
N THR A 574 -45.29 31.10 -5.50
CA THR A 574 -46.50 31.00 -4.67
C THR A 574 -46.38 29.93 -3.60
N SER A 575 -45.40 29.03 -3.73
CA SER A 575 -45.15 27.92 -2.80
C SER A 575 -43.99 28.19 -1.84
N LEU A 576 -43.60 29.45 -1.62
CA LEU A 576 -42.49 29.80 -0.73
C LEU A 576 -42.92 29.95 0.75
N ASP A 577 -44.23 30.03 1.02
CA ASP A 577 -44.77 30.12 2.37
C ASP A 577 -44.36 28.91 3.22
N GLY A 578 -43.77 29.16 4.39
CA GLY A 578 -43.24 28.12 5.28
C GLY A 578 -41.86 27.58 4.89
N SER A 579 -41.26 28.07 3.80
CA SER A 579 -39.87 27.79 3.43
C SER A 579 -38.90 28.82 4.01
N ILE A 580 -37.59 28.54 3.90
CA ILE A 580 -36.52 29.49 4.27
C ILE A 580 -36.23 30.54 3.19
N PHE A 581 -36.92 30.49 2.04
CA PHE A 581 -36.67 31.34 0.89
C PHE A 581 -37.71 32.43 0.78
N GLU A 582 -37.25 33.67 0.59
CA GLU A 582 -38.14 34.84 0.52
C GLU A 582 -38.59 35.16 -0.92
N LYS A 583 -37.80 34.70 -1.90
CA LYS A 583 -37.97 34.97 -3.33
C LYS A 583 -37.51 33.76 -4.12
N ARG A 584 -37.79 33.78 -5.42
CA ARG A 584 -37.23 32.81 -6.37
C ARG A 584 -35.71 32.78 -6.27
N THR A 585 -35.16 31.66 -5.80
CA THR A 585 -33.72 31.49 -5.60
C THR A 585 -33.09 30.82 -6.81
N ALA A 586 -31.83 31.13 -7.10
CA ALA A 586 -31.06 30.43 -8.11
C ALA A 586 -30.73 29.00 -7.66
N HIS A 587 -30.73 28.04 -8.59
CA HIS A 587 -30.31 26.66 -8.30
C HIS A 587 -28.86 26.64 -7.80
N GLY A 588 -28.57 25.84 -6.78
CA GLY A 588 -27.19 25.60 -6.36
C GLY A 588 -26.31 25.11 -7.52
N TYR A 589 -26.83 24.18 -8.31
CA TYR A 589 -26.12 23.68 -9.49
C TYR A 589 -25.94 24.73 -10.59
N PHE A 590 -26.86 25.70 -10.69
CA PHE A 590 -26.67 26.84 -11.57
C PHE A 590 -25.54 27.74 -11.07
N ILE A 591 -25.48 28.02 -9.76
CA ILE A 591 -24.42 28.83 -9.15
C ILE A 591 -23.03 28.25 -9.43
N ILE A 592 -22.84 26.94 -9.26
CA ILE A 592 -21.54 26.31 -9.55
C ILE A 592 -21.24 26.25 -11.06
N SER A 593 -22.25 26.06 -11.91
CA SER A 593 -22.09 26.10 -13.37
C SER A 593 -21.68 27.50 -13.84
N ALA A 594 -22.33 28.53 -13.29
CA ALA A 594 -21.99 29.93 -13.54
C ALA A 594 -20.60 30.27 -13.02
N ALA A 595 -20.21 29.75 -11.84
CA ALA A 595 -18.86 29.89 -11.31
C ALA A 595 -17.81 29.26 -12.24
N ALA A 596 -18.03 28.03 -12.73
CA ALA A 596 -17.15 27.39 -13.69
C ALA A 596 -17.01 28.20 -14.98
N GLY A 597 -18.11 28.76 -15.50
CA GLY A 597 -18.07 29.67 -16.65
C GLY A 597 -17.22 30.93 -16.42
N LEU A 598 -17.01 31.35 -15.16
CA LEU A 598 -16.17 32.51 -14.81
C LEU A 598 -14.68 32.18 -14.66
N PHE A 599 -14.34 30.99 -14.12
CA PHE A 599 -12.96 30.64 -13.78
C PHE A 599 -12.28 29.65 -14.75
N VAL A 600 -13.02 29.02 -15.66
CA VAL A 600 -12.42 28.08 -16.62
C VAL A 600 -11.80 28.83 -17.78
N TYR A 601 -10.53 28.53 -18.08
CA TYR A 601 -9.83 29.08 -19.23
C TYR A 601 -10.32 28.41 -20.54
N PRO A 602 -10.76 29.17 -21.56
CA PRO A 602 -11.39 28.59 -22.75
C PRO A 602 -10.41 28.01 -23.78
N ASN A 603 -9.15 28.45 -23.80
CA ASN A 603 -8.18 27.98 -24.81
C ASN A 603 -7.42 26.74 -24.34
N LYS A 604 -6.86 25.99 -25.30
CA LYS A 604 -5.98 24.85 -25.01
C LYS A 604 -4.81 25.27 -24.10
N GLY A 605 -4.59 24.53 -23.03
CA GLY A 605 -3.52 24.77 -22.06
C GLY A 605 -3.10 23.47 -21.36
N PRO A 606 -2.33 23.56 -20.26
CA PRO A 606 -1.84 22.39 -19.53
C PRO A 606 -2.93 21.61 -18.79
N VAL A 607 -4.09 22.21 -18.55
CA VAL A 607 -5.25 21.51 -17.98
C VAL A 607 -5.76 20.49 -18.99
N ALA A 608 -5.59 19.20 -18.66
CA ALA A 608 -6.05 18.09 -19.49
C ALA A 608 -7.53 17.78 -19.27
N ALA A 609 -7.98 17.81 -18.02
CA ALA A 609 -9.37 17.55 -17.66
C ALA A 609 -9.73 18.19 -16.32
N ASN A 610 -10.90 18.82 -16.25
CA ASN A 610 -11.56 19.13 -14.98
C ASN A 610 -12.61 18.03 -14.75
N TYR A 611 -12.26 17.01 -13.97
CA TYR A 611 -12.99 15.73 -13.99
C TYR A 611 -13.73 15.42 -12.69
N GLY A 612 -13.55 16.21 -11.64
CA GLY A 612 -14.12 15.91 -10.33
C GLY A 612 -14.53 17.14 -9.55
N LEU A 613 -15.58 16.96 -8.75
CA LEU A 613 -16.05 17.90 -7.72
C LEU A 613 -16.05 17.10 -6.41
N ASP A 614 -15.07 17.38 -5.55
CA ASP A 614 -14.79 16.62 -4.32
C ASP A 614 -15.74 17.01 -3.18
N SER A 615 -16.09 18.30 -3.10
CA SER A 615 -17.06 18.82 -2.15
C SER A 615 -17.69 20.10 -2.68
N ILE A 616 -18.94 20.34 -2.30
CA ILE A 616 -19.65 21.61 -2.51
C ILE A 616 -20.55 21.89 -1.32
N ARG A 617 -20.58 23.16 -0.90
CA ARG A 617 -21.51 23.65 0.12
C ARG A 617 -22.07 24.99 -0.30
N PHE A 618 -23.40 25.12 -0.28
CA PHE A 618 -24.11 26.39 -0.44
C PHE A 618 -24.40 26.95 0.95
N LEU A 619 -23.79 28.09 1.26
CA LEU A 619 -23.86 28.69 2.60
C LEU A 619 -25.09 29.58 2.74
N ARG A 620 -25.53 30.19 1.63
CA ARG A 620 -26.72 31.04 1.57
C ARG A 620 -27.35 31.05 0.18
N PRO A 621 -28.66 31.29 0.08
CA PRO A 621 -29.32 31.45 -1.21
C PRO A 621 -28.81 32.68 -1.96
N LEU A 622 -28.82 32.56 -3.28
CA LEU A 622 -28.74 33.69 -4.19
C LEU A 622 -30.09 33.86 -4.87
N TYR A 623 -30.48 35.10 -5.12
CA TYR A 623 -31.75 35.44 -5.75
C TYR A 623 -31.51 36.06 -7.14
N HIS A 624 -32.58 36.21 -7.91
CA HIS A 624 -32.51 36.97 -9.15
C HIS A 624 -31.96 38.39 -8.89
N ASN A 625 -31.16 38.90 -9.83
CA ASN A 625 -30.38 40.15 -9.78
C ASN A 625 -29.19 40.18 -8.81
N ASP A 626 -28.93 39.10 -8.06
CA ASP A 626 -27.66 38.99 -7.34
C ASP A 626 -26.50 38.87 -8.31
N THR A 627 -25.37 39.48 -7.96
CA THR A 627 -24.16 39.46 -8.79
C THR A 627 -23.07 38.71 -8.06
N ILE A 628 -22.44 37.75 -8.74
CA ILE A 628 -21.37 36.92 -8.18
C ILE A 628 -20.01 37.24 -8.80
N TYR A 629 -18.95 36.97 -8.04
CA TYR A 629 -17.60 36.73 -8.57
C TYR A 629 -17.01 35.50 -7.88
N VAL A 630 -15.94 34.95 -8.45
CA VAL A 630 -15.29 33.75 -7.92
C VAL A 630 -13.84 34.04 -7.59
N ARG A 631 -13.34 33.46 -6.50
CA ARG A 631 -11.92 33.24 -6.27
C ARG A 631 -11.61 31.77 -6.53
N LEU A 632 -10.76 31.51 -7.50
CA LEU A 632 -10.22 30.18 -7.79
C LEU A 632 -8.81 30.11 -7.23
N THR A 633 -8.60 29.31 -6.19
CA THR A 633 -7.32 29.22 -5.47
C THR A 633 -6.78 27.80 -5.48
N CYS A 634 -5.50 27.60 -5.81
CA CYS A 634 -4.88 26.29 -5.74
C CYS A 634 -4.87 25.82 -4.28
N LYS A 635 -5.61 24.75 -3.98
CA LYS A 635 -5.71 24.17 -2.64
C LYS A 635 -4.54 23.28 -2.31
N GLU A 636 -4.31 22.28 -3.15
CA GLU A 636 -3.34 21.23 -2.91
C GLU A 636 -2.90 20.64 -4.26
N LYS A 637 -1.63 20.25 -4.36
CA LYS A 637 -1.12 19.47 -5.49
C LYS A 637 -0.90 18.03 -5.05
N VAL A 638 -1.43 17.09 -5.82
CA VAL A 638 -1.23 15.66 -5.63
C VAL A 638 -0.47 15.13 -6.84
N ASP A 639 0.69 14.54 -6.59
CA ASP A 639 1.49 13.93 -7.64
C ASP A 639 0.86 12.59 -8.09
N ARG A 640 0.97 12.27 -9.38
CA ARG A 640 0.42 11.07 -10.00
C ARG A 640 1.47 10.42 -10.90
N ASP A 641 1.75 9.16 -10.63
CA ASP A 641 2.48 8.30 -11.56
C ASP A 641 1.54 7.87 -12.70
N VAL A 642 1.91 8.18 -13.95
CA VAL A 642 1.18 7.78 -15.16
C VAL A 642 1.96 6.67 -15.87
N SER A 643 1.31 5.55 -16.15
CA SER A 643 1.88 4.43 -16.91
C SER A 643 1.06 4.05 -18.15
N SER A 644 0.03 4.83 -18.47
CA SER A 644 -0.82 4.71 -19.66
C SER A 644 -0.33 5.65 -20.78
N THR A 645 -1.00 5.62 -21.94
CA THR A 645 -0.84 6.53 -23.08
C THR A 645 -1.40 7.93 -22.77
N GLU A 646 -0.87 8.53 -21.71
CA GLU A 646 -1.22 9.86 -21.22
C GLU A 646 0.05 10.63 -20.90
N HIS A 647 0.05 11.93 -21.17
CA HIS A 647 1.16 12.79 -20.75
C HIS A 647 1.32 12.78 -19.23
N PRO A 648 2.56 12.81 -18.72
CA PRO A 648 2.83 13.03 -17.31
C PRO A 648 2.02 14.22 -16.80
N SER A 649 1.20 13.96 -15.78
CA SER A 649 0.28 14.92 -15.19
C SER A 649 0.23 14.71 -13.70
N GLY A 650 -0.15 15.76 -12.98
CA GLY A 650 -0.54 15.68 -11.57
C GLY A 650 -1.96 16.19 -11.39
N ILE A 651 -2.53 15.95 -10.21
CA ILE A 651 -3.83 16.49 -9.83
C ILE A 651 -3.60 17.79 -9.07
N VAL A 652 -4.33 18.84 -9.43
CA VAL A 652 -4.44 20.07 -8.67
C VAL A 652 -5.86 20.15 -8.15
N LYS A 653 -5.99 20.19 -6.82
CA LYS A 653 -7.24 20.51 -6.15
C LYS A 653 -7.36 22.03 -6.12
N TRP A 654 -8.44 22.59 -6.65
CA TRP A 654 -8.71 24.01 -6.54
C TRP A 654 -9.85 24.26 -5.56
N HIS A 655 -9.64 25.20 -4.65
CA HIS A 655 -10.67 25.76 -3.80
C HIS A 655 -11.38 26.89 -4.56
N VAL A 656 -12.68 26.72 -4.74
CA VAL A 656 -13.56 27.68 -5.40
C VAL A 656 -14.37 28.37 -4.33
N GLU A 657 -14.21 29.68 -4.21
CA GLU A 657 -14.99 30.52 -3.30
C GLU A 657 -15.84 31.45 -4.15
N VAL A 658 -17.16 31.30 -4.07
CA VAL A 658 -18.12 32.16 -4.77
C VAL A 658 -18.57 33.23 -3.79
N PHE A 659 -18.49 34.49 -4.22
CA PHE A 659 -18.85 35.66 -3.42
C PHE A 659 -19.97 36.45 -4.07
N ASP A 660 -20.83 37.03 -3.26
CA ASP A 660 -21.79 38.05 -3.67
C ASP A 660 -21.06 39.41 -3.78
N ALA A 661 -21.02 39.91 -5.00
CA ALA A 661 -20.40 41.19 -5.36
C ALA A 661 -21.17 42.41 -4.82
N ASN A 662 -22.44 42.24 -4.44
CA ASN A 662 -23.32 43.30 -3.97
C ASN A 662 -23.43 43.33 -2.43
N PHE A 663 -22.73 42.44 -1.73
CA PHE A 663 -22.86 42.28 -0.27
C PHE A 663 -22.64 43.58 0.52
N GLU A 664 -21.63 44.38 0.16
CA GLU A 664 -21.34 45.65 0.83
C GLU A 664 -22.48 46.67 0.68
N ASN A 665 -23.20 46.62 -0.44
CA ASN A 665 -24.31 47.52 -0.77
C ASN A 665 -25.65 47.09 -0.15
N ARG A 666 -25.70 45.96 0.57
CA ARG A 666 -26.91 45.54 1.28
C ARG A 666 -27.20 46.50 2.45
N PRO A 667 -28.47 46.83 2.73
CA PRO A 667 -28.85 47.63 3.90
C PRO A 667 -28.31 47.02 5.19
N GLU A 668 -27.84 47.85 6.12
CA GLU A 668 -27.29 47.37 7.41
C GLU A 668 -28.32 46.60 8.24
N SER A 669 -29.62 46.89 8.05
CA SER A 669 -30.73 46.14 8.64
C SER A 669 -30.87 44.69 8.14
N GLN A 670 -30.18 44.33 7.06
CA GLN A 670 -30.13 42.99 6.48
C GLN A 670 -28.77 42.31 6.67
N LYS A 671 -27.84 42.94 7.40
CA LYS A 671 -26.55 42.35 7.77
C LYS A 671 -26.58 41.99 9.24
N THR A 672 -26.28 40.73 9.55
CA THR A 672 -26.03 40.22 10.88
C THR A 672 -24.53 40.06 11.10
N ASP A 673 -24.11 40.00 12.36
CA ASP A 673 -22.74 39.67 12.78
C ASP A 673 -22.18 38.35 12.22
N LYS A 674 -23.04 37.52 11.60
CA LYS A 674 -22.71 36.23 10.99
C LYS A 674 -22.70 36.28 9.45
N ASP A 675 -23.13 37.38 8.84
CA ASP A 675 -23.25 37.47 7.40
C ASP A 675 -21.88 37.67 6.73
N SER A 676 -21.64 36.85 5.70
CA SER A 676 -20.40 36.84 4.94
C SER A 676 -20.69 37.08 3.46
N PRO A 677 -19.81 37.81 2.73
CA PRO A 677 -19.90 37.93 1.28
C PRO A 677 -19.72 36.57 0.58
N LEU A 678 -19.29 35.51 1.27
CA LEU A 678 -19.18 34.15 0.72
C LEU A 678 -20.57 33.48 0.59
N VAL A 679 -20.87 32.90 -0.57
CA VAL A 679 -22.15 32.22 -0.86
C VAL A 679 -22.03 30.72 -0.99
N ALA A 680 -20.91 30.25 -1.55
CA ALA A 680 -20.68 28.85 -1.83
C ALA A 680 -19.19 28.57 -1.84
N VAL A 681 -18.83 27.37 -1.40
CA VAL A 681 -17.47 26.85 -1.51
C VAL A 681 -17.50 25.50 -2.20
N ALA A 682 -16.51 25.25 -3.05
CA ALA A 682 -16.32 23.94 -3.66
C ALA A 682 -14.84 23.57 -3.74
N THR A 683 -14.55 22.28 -3.87
CA THR A 683 -13.22 21.78 -4.23
C THR A 683 -13.34 21.02 -5.54
N ILE A 684 -12.66 21.49 -6.59
CA ILE A 684 -12.62 20.81 -7.89
C ILE A 684 -11.29 20.09 -8.09
N LEU A 685 -11.31 19.00 -8.85
CA LEU A 685 -10.16 18.17 -9.18
C LEU A 685 -9.81 18.35 -10.65
N THR A 686 -8.62 18.89 -10.90
CA THR A 686 -8.14 19.16 -12.24
C THR A 686 -6.86 18.39 -12.51
N MET A 687 -6.84 17.65 -13.60
CA MET A 687 -5.63 17.01 -14.12
C MET A 687 -4.84 18.03 -14.93
N VAL A 688 -3.60 18.29 -14.50
CA VAL A 688 -2.72 19.30 -15.11
C VAL A 688 -1.44 18.62 -15.58
N GLN A 689 -1.09 18.83 -16.85
CA GLN A 689 0.13 18.30 -17.45
C GLN A 689 1.37 18.89 -16.75
N LYS A 690 2.36 18.03 -16.58
CA LYS A 690 3.70 18.40 -16.13
C LYS A 690 4.50 18.99 -17.28
N LYS A 691 5.46 19.86 -16.97
CA LYS A 691 6.37 20.41 -17.97
C LYS A 691 7.17 19.31 -18.66
N GLN A 692 7.28 19.43 -19.98
CA GLN A 692 8.20 18.65 -20.77
C GLN A 692 9.50 19.46 -20.89
N GLU A 693 10.49 19.14 -20.06
CA GLU A 693 11.83 19.77 -20.11
C GLU A 693 12.92 18.78 -20.57
N THR A 694 12.58 17.49 -20.64
CA THR A 694 13.56 16.41 -20.90
C THR A 694 14.02 16.33 -22.34
N PHE A 695 13.20 16.78 -23.29
CA PHE A 695 13.44 16.58 -24.71
C PHE A 695 13.40 17.93 -25.40
N VAL A 696 14.45 18.28 -26.11
CA VAL A 696 14.45 19.48 -26.94
C VAL A 696 13.42 19.30 -28.07
N GLU A 697 12.65 20.35 -28.37
CA GLU A 697 11.69 20.33 -29.48
C GLU A 697 12.42 20.26 -30.83
N MET A 698 12.10 19.23 -31.62
CA MET A 698 12.81 18.92 -32.88
C MET A 698 12.19 19.66 -34.08
N THR A 699 12.24 20.99 -34.02
CA THR A 699 11.82 21.85 -35.14
C THR A 699 12.78 21.68 -36.33
N LYS A 700 12.34 22.06 -37.54
CA LYS A 700 13.21 22.08 -38.73
C LYS A 700 14.49 22.90 -38.50
N ALA A 701 14.37 24.04 -37.81
CA ALA A 701 15.51 24.88 -37.49
C ALA A 701 16.49 24.18 -36.54
N LYS A 702 15.99 23.59 -35.43
CA LYS A 702 16.84 22.91 -34.46
C LYS A 702 17.54 21.68 -35.04
N ILE A 703 16.84 20.89 -35.84
CA ILE A 703 17.46 19.74 -36.54
C ILE A 703 18.58 20.20 -37.46
N ASN A 704 18.35 21.26 -38.26
CA ASN A 704 19.40 21.80 -39.14
C ASN A 704 20.62 22.32 -38.36
N GLU A 705 20.41 22.95 -37.21
CA GLU A 705 21.47 23.39 -36.30
C GLU A 705 22.28 22.21 -35.75
N CYS A 706 21.61 21.13 -35.31
CA CYS A 706 22.29 19.93 -34.82
C CYS A 706 23.11 19.27 -35.95
N LEU A 707 22.53 19.15 -37.15
CA LEU A 707 23.20 18.54 -38.30
C LEU A 707 24.40 19.35 -38.80
N SER A 708 24.39 20.68 -38.71
CA SER A 708 25.55 21.49 -39.11
C SER A 708 26.75 21.37 -38.16
N LYS A 709 26.53 20.89 -36.93
CA LYS A 709 27.58 20.60 -35.94
C LYS A 709 28.16 19.19 -36.11
N LEU A 710 27.49 18.29 -36.83
CA LEU A 710 27.90 16.90 -36.97
C LEU A 710 29.08 16.78 -37.94
N LYS A 711 30.18 16.17 -37.47
CA LYS A 711 31.38 15.91 -38.27
C LYS A 711 31.52 14.41 -38.55
N ALA A 712 32.12 14.06 -39.70
CA ALA A 712 32.29 12.66 -40.11
C ALA A 712 33.16 11.83 -39.16
N ASP A 713 34.10 12.47 -38.46
CA ASP A 713 35.02 11.86 -37.50
C ASP A 713 34.51 11.90 -36.05
N ALA A 714 33.29 12.41 -35.81
CA ALA A 714 32.72 12.49 -34.47
C ALA A 714 32.50 11.09 -33.88
N LYS A 715 32.90 10.91 -32.61
CA LYS A 715 32.73 9.65 -31.88
C LYS A 715 31.46 9.67 -31.05
N PRO A 716 30.66 8.58 -31.05
CA PRO A 716 29.50 8.50 -30.19
C PRO A 716 29.91 8.37 -28.72
N LYS A 717 29.14 8.96 -27.81
CA LYS A 717 29.28 8.80 -26.36
C LYS A 717 28.92 7.39 -25.89
N TRP A 718 28.04 6.69 -26.62
CA TRP A 718 27.63 5.31 -26.37
C TRP A 718 27.23 4.61 -27.68
N GLY A 719 27.21 3.29 -27.71
CA GLY A 719 26.96 2.52 -28.94
C GLY A 719 28.10 2.57 -29.96
N ILE A 720 27.89 1.95 -31.11
CA ILE A 720 28.93 1.74 -32.14
C ILE A 720 28.71 2.50 -33.45
N MET A 721 27.57 3.15 -33.63
CA MET A 721 27.24 3.87 -34.88
C MET A 721 28.25 4.99 -35.15
N THR A 722 28.69 5.11 -36.40
CA THR A 722 29.36 6.34 -36.88
C THR A 722 28.32 7.43 -37.15
N PRO A 723 28.74 8.69 -37.36
CA PRO A 723 27.85 9.78 -37.80
C PRO A 723 26.95 9.41 -38.99
N GLN A 724 27.52 8.78 -40.04
CA GLN A 724 26.75 8.40 -41.22
C GLN A 724 25.73 7.28 -40.93
N HIS A 725 26.15 6.19 -40.28
CA HIS A 725 25.22 5.13 -39.83
C HIS A 725 24.04 5.68 -39.01
N MET A 726 24.27 6.64 -38.11
CA MET A 726 23.20 7.26 -37.32
C MET A 726 22.20 8.02 -38.20
N ILE A 727 22.68 8.79 -39.19
CA ILE A 727 21.80 9.52 -40.13
C ILE A 727 21.01 8.55 -41.02
N GLU A 728 21.66 7.51 -41.55
CA GLU A 728 21.01 6.50 -42.40
C GLU A 728 19.98 5.66 -41.62
N HIS A 729 20.26 5.33 -40.37
CA HIS A 729 19.31 4.72 -39.45
C HIS A 729 18.08 5.60 -39.25
N LEU A 730 18.27 6.89 -38.98
CA LEU A 730 17.17 7.82 -38.82
C LEU A 730 16.36 7.99 -40.12
N GLU A 731 17.01 8.06 -41.28
CA GLU A 731 16.33 8.06 -42.59
C GLU A 731 15.46 6.81 -42.77
N TYR A 732 15.99 5.63 -42.44
CA TYR A 732 15.25 4.37 -42.50
C TYR A 732 14.00 4.42 -41.64
N THR A 733 14.08 4.98 -40.42
CA THR A 733 12.89 5.13 -39.58
C THR A 733 11.84 6.08 -40.15
N TYR A 734 12.24 7.09 -40.93
CA TYR A 734 11.27 7.93 -41.64
C TYR A 734 10.63 7.23 -42.84
N LYS A 735 11.33 6.33 -43.54
CA LYS A 735 10.72 5.49 -44.59
C LYS A 735 9.57 4.66 -44.01
N ILE A 736 9.79 4.05 -42.86
CA ILE A 736 8.74 3.34 -42.10
C ILE A 736 7.59 4.30 -41.72
N ALA A 737 7.91 5.44 -41.11
CA ALA A 737 6.91 6.41 -40.65
C ALA A 737 6.13 7.11 -41.79
N SER A 738 6.63 7.06 -43.03
CA SER A 738 5.97 7.58 -44.24
C SER A 738 5.18 6.52 -45.01
N GLY A 739 5.18 5.27 -44.55
CA GLY A 739 4.48 4.16 -45.19
C GLY A 739 5.23 3.51 -46.36
N GLU A 740 6.42 4.00 -46.74
CA GLU A 740 7.26 3.39 -47.80
C GLU A 740 7.72 1.97 -47.42
N ILE A 741 7.85 1.69 -46.12
CA ILE A 741 8.21 0.36 -45.59
C ILE A 741 7.17 -0.02 -44.54
N GLN A 742 6.36 -1.04 -44.82
CA GLN A 742 5.32 -1.56 -43.91
C GLN A 742 5.22 -3.10 -43.89
N ASP A 743 5.94 -3.77 -44.79
CA ASP A 743 5.98 -5.24 -44.88
C ASP A 743 7.00 -5.82 -43.89
N PHE A 744 6.64 -5.78 -42.60
CA PHE A 744 7.40 -6.38 -41.51
C PHE A 744 6.48 -6.71 -40.31
N GLU A 745 6.98 -7.56 -39.41
CA GLU A 745 6.34 -7.87 -38.14
C GLU A 745 6.82 -6.95 -37.01
N ILE A 746 5.92 -6.64 -36.08
CA ILE A 746 6.26 -5.89 -34.85
C ILE A 746 7.11 -6.81 -33.97
N ALA A 747 8.32 -6.38 -33.66
CA ALA A 747 9.29 -7.20 -32.94
C ALA A 747 9.03 -7.25 -31.42
N THR A 748 8.25 -6.31 -30.88
CA THR A 748 7.87 -6.30 -29.46
C THR A 748 6.78 -7.33 -29.18
N PRO A 749 6.96 -8.27 -28.23
CA PRO A 749 5.93 -9.24 -27.87
C PRO A 749 4.64 -8.58 -27.39
N GLU A 750 3.49 -9.10 -27.84
CA GLU A 750 2.15 -8.58 -27.53
C GLU A 750 1.92 -8.31 -26.04
N LYS A 751 2.37 -9.23 -25.16
CA LYS A 751 2.26 -9.12 -23.69
C LYS A 751 2.89 -7.88 -23.05
N ILE A 752 3.82 -7.20 -23.74
CA ILE A 752 4.45 -5.96 -23.26
C ILE A 752 4.24 -4.77 -24.19
N LEU A 753 3.54 -4.96 -25.32
CA LEU A 753 3.41 -3.95 -26.35
C LEU A 753 2.78 -2.67 -25.81
N ASP A 754 1.66 -2.76 -25.09
CA ASP A 754 0.99 -1.60 -24.48
C ASP A 754 1.91 -0.78 -23.58
N LYS A 755 2.78 -1.46 -22.81
CA LYS A 755 3.72 -0.79 -21.91
C LYS A 755 4.83 -0.09 -22.69
N VAL A 756 5.32 -0.72 -23.75
CA VAL A 756 6.33 -0.15 -24.63
C VAL A 756 5.74 1.04 -25.40
N HIS A 757 4.53 0.90 -25.94
CA HIS A 757 3.76 1.97 -26.59
C HIS A 757 3.54 3.15 -25.65
N ALA A 758 3.02 2.92 -24.44
CA ALA A 758 2.80 3.96 -23.43
C ALA A 758 4.10 4.70 -23.06
N SER A 759 5.27 4.08 -23.27
CA SER A 759 6.54 4.74 -23.02
C SER A 759 6.80 5.93 -23.94
N LEU A 760 6.12 6.05 -25.09
CA LEU A 760 6.19 7.23 -25.97
C LEU A 760 5.71 8.51 -25.27
N TYR A 761 4.73 8.39 -24.38
CA TYR A 761 4.10 9.54 -23.72
C TYR A 761 4.89 10.05 -22.52
N ASN A 762 5.69 9.20 -21.87
CA ASN A 762 6.42 9.61 -20.67
C ASN A 762 7.60 10.54 -20.98
N TYR A 763 8.11 11.26 -19.99
CA TYR A 763 9.29 12.11 -20.13
C TYR A 763 10.60 11.38 -19.75
N LYS A 764 10.71 10.08 -20.04
CA LYS A 764 11.93 9.29 -19.82
C LYS A 764 12.66 9.07 -21.14
N LYS A 765 13.97 9.36 -21.13
CA LYS A 765 14.88 9.10 -22.25
C LYS A 765 14.89 7.61 -22.59
N PHE A 766 15.19 7.29 -23.84
CA PHE A 766 15.46 5.90 -24.22
C PHE A 766 16.71 5.38 -23.49
N PRO A 767 16.71 4.10 -23.08
CA PRO A 767 17.87 3.49 -22.46
C PRO A 767 19.08 3.55 -23.39
N GLN A 768 20.27 3.75 -22.82
CA GLN A 768 21.52 3.68 -23.57
C GLN A 768 21.90 2.21 -23.80
N ASN A 769 22.53 1.93 -24.94
CA ASN A 769 23.00 0.59 -25.32
C ASN A 769 21.88 -0.48 -25.35
N SER A 770 20.64 -0.10 -25.67
CA SER A 770 19.57 -1.08 -25.89
C SER A 770 19.78 -1.82 -27.20
N GLN A 771 19.59 -3.14 -27.17
CA GLN A 771 19.60 -3.97 -28.37
C GLN A 771 18.35 -3.71 -29.20
N PHE A 772 18.53 -3.37 -30.47
CA PHE A 772 17.41 -3.23 -31.39
C PHE A 772 16.99 -4.63 -31.87
N PRO A 773 15.69 -4.99 -31.89
CA PRO A 773 15.26 -6.38 -32.03
C PRO A 773 15.68 -7.11 -33.32
N GLN A 774 16.04 -6.37 -34.37
CA GLN A 774 16.37 -6.92 -35.70
C GLN A 774 17.85 -6.75 -36.08
N LEU A 775 18.69 -6.19 -35.21
CA LEU A 775 20.12 -6.00 -35.49
C LEU A 775 20.94 -7.03 -34.70
N GLU A 776 21.90 -7.65 -35.39
CA GLU A 776 22.92 -8.47 -34.74
C GLU A 776 23.72 -7.61 -33.73
N LYS A 777 24.14 -8.27 -32.64
CA LYS A 777 24.78 -7.56 -31.53
C LYS A 777 26.16 -7.08 -31.97
N ASP A 778 26.43 -5.80 -31.75
CA ASP A 778 27.74 -5.16 -31.96
C ASP A 778 28.19 -5.15 -33.45
N THR A 779 27.25 -5.27 -34.40
CA THR A 779 27.50 -5.16 -35.85
C THR A 779 26.82 -3.92 -36.44
N LEU A 780 27.42 -3.35 -37.48
CA LEU A 780 26.83 -2.27 -38.28
C LEU A 780 26.49 -2.81 -39.68
N ASP A 781 25.35 -2.40 -40.22
CA ASP A 781 25.00 -2.63 -41.62
C ASP A 781 25.93 -1.84 -42.55
N ASP A 782 26.05 -2.28 -43.80
CA ASP A 782 26.75 -1.52 -44.84
C ASP A 782 26.12 -0.14 -45.06
N LEU A 783 26.97 0.89 -45.20
CA LEU A 783 26.55 2.25 -45.53
C LEU A 783 25.88 2.29 -46.91
N LYS A 784 24.71 2.92 -46.99
CA LYS A 784 23.88 3.00 -48.20
C LYS A 784 24.23 4.19 -49.08
N HIS A 785 24.75 5.27 -48.50
CA HIS A 785 25.15 6.47 -49.24
C HIS A 785 26.67 6.59 -49.36
N GLN A 786 27.10 7.35 -50.38
CA GLN A 786 28.52 7.54 -50.67
C GLN A 786 29.27 8.28 -49.55
N ASP A 787 28.62 9.25 -48.90
CA ASP A 787 29.20 10.08 -47.85
C ASP A 787 28.13 10.63 -46.89
N LEU A 788 28.60 11.24 -45.79
CA LEU A 788 27.75 11.84 -44.77
C LEU A 788 26.91 13.02 -45.29
N GLU A 789 27.42 13.81 -46.23
CA GLU A 789 26.69 14.96 -46.78
C GLU A 789 25.46 14.49 -47.56
N THR A 790 25.64 13.49 -48.43
CA THR A 790 24.57 12.83 -49.17
C THR A 790 23.55 12.18 -48.22
N ALA A 791 24.02 11.51 -47.17
CA ALA A 791 23.13 10.91 -46.17
C ALA A 791 22.29 11.98 -45.45
N ILE A 792 22.86 13.14 -45.11
CA ILE A 792 22.14 14.25 -44.47
C ILE A 792 21.07 14.82 -45.41
N GLU A 793 21.36 14.97 -46.70
CA GLU A 793 20.38 15.43 -47.68
C GLU A 793 19.20 14.45 -47.81
N LYS A 794 19.49 13.15 -47.92
CA LYS A 794 18.48 12.10 -48.03
C LYS A 794 17.62 11.97 -46.77
N PHE A 795 18.23 12.09 -45.59
CA PHE A 795 17.51 12.19 -44.31
C PHE A 795 16.51 13.37 -44.31
N LYS A 796 16.93 14.56 -44.76
CA LYS A 796 16.06 15.75 -44.82
C LYS A 796 14.92 15.58 -45.83
N GLU A 797 15.21 15.00 -47.00
CA GLU A 797 14.21 14.67 -48.02
C GLU A 797 13.17 13.69 -47.46
N GLN A 798 13.61 12.63 -46.79
CA GLN A 798 12.71 11.62 -46.25
C GLN A 798 11.84 12.14 -45.10
N ARG A 799 12.40 13.00 -44.24
CA ARG A 799 11.62 13.67 -43.20
C ARG A 799 10.48 14.52 -43.79
N LYS A 800 10.74 15.19 -44.91
CA LYS A 800 9.72 15.99 -45.61
C LYS A 800 8.56 15.10 -46.07
N LYS A 801 8.85 13.94 -46.67
CA LYS A 801 7.84 12.97 -47.08
C LYS A 801 7.02 12.45 -45.90
N TYR A 802 7.65 12.13 -44.77
CA TYR A 802 6.95 11.74 -43.54
C TYR A 802 5.95 12.82 -43.08
N ILE A 803 6.34 14.10 -43.10
CA ILE A 803 5.46 15.22 -42.73
C ILE A 803 4.32 15.39 -43.75
N GLU A 804 4.60 15.26 -45.04
CA GLU A 804 3.61 15.35 -46.13
C GLU A 804 2.60 14.20 -46.07
N PHE A 805 3.05 12.97 -45.80
CA PHE A 805 2.20 11.79 -45.64
C PHE A 805 1.10 12.00 -44.60
N PHE A 806 1.46 12.45 -43.39
CA PHE A 806 0.48 12.70 -42.32
C PHE A 806 -0.33 13.99 -42.50
N LYS A 807 0.08 14.87 -43.42
CA LYS A 807 -0.73 16.01 -43.85
C LYS A 807 -1.84 15.55 -44.79
N GLU A 808 -1.53 14.63 -45.69
CA GLU A 808 -2.49 14.05 -46.65
C GLU A 808 -3.37 12.98 -46.00
N ASN A 809 -2.86 12.27 -44.99
CA ASN A 809 -3.52 11.16 -44.32
C ASN A 809 -3.56 11.38 -42.78
N PRO A 810 -4.39 12.33 -42.28
CA PRO A 810 -4.37 12.74 -40.87
C PRO A 810 -4.76 11.63 -39.89
N ASP A 811 -5.59 10.68 -40.32
CA ASP A 811 -6.11 9.58 -39.49
C ASP A 811 -5.36 8.25 -39.69
N ALA A 812 -4.31 8.23 -40.51
CA ALA A 812 -3.54 7.01 -40.76
C ALA A 812 -2.84 6.50 -39.49
N LYS A 813 -2.78 5.17 -39.37
CA LYS A 813 -1.95 4.44 -38.41
C LYS A 813 -1.02 3.52 -39.17
N LEU A 814 0.28 3.61 -38.88
CA LEU A 814 1.31 2.83 -39.56
C LEU A 814 2.05 1.96 -38.55
N LYS A 815 2.50 0.79 -38.97
CA LYS A 815 3.32 -0.10 -38.15
C LYS A 815 4.66 0.56 -37.83
N ASN A 816 5.10 0.38 -36.59
CA ASN A 816 6.44 0.63 -36.10
C ASN A 816 7.02 -0.67 -35.52
N LEU A 817 8.32 -0.91 -35.73
CA LEU A 817 8.98 -2.16 -35.33
C LEU A 817 8.88 -2.45 -33.82
N VAL A 818 8.88 -1.42 -32.98
CA VAL A 818 9.01 -1.53 -31.51
C VAL A 818 7.73 -1.12 -30.80
N PHE A 819 7.05 -0.08 -31.29
CA PHE A 819 5.96 0.57 -30.56
C PHE A 819 4.57 0.17 -31.06
N GLY A 820 4.46 -0.76 -32.02
CA GLY A 820 3.17 -1.16 -32.57
C GLY A 820 2.66 -0.19 -33.65
N GLU A 821 1.35 -0.01 -33.78
CA GLU A 821 0.78 0.93 -34.74
C GLU A 821 0.76 2.35 -34.17
N LEU A 822 1.33 3.31 -34.91
CA LEU A 822 1.43 4.70 -34.49
C LEU A 822 0.60 5.60 -35.39
N ASN A 823 -0.18 6.48 -34.76
CA ASN A 823 -0.83 7.60 -35.44
C ASN A 823 0.15 8.78 -35.65
N ARG A 824 -0.33 9.86 -36.26
CA ARG A 824 0.44 11.09 -36.48
C ARG A 824 1.10 11.65 -35.21
N TYR A 825 0.35 11.72 -34.12
CA TYR A 825 0.82 12.31 -32.87
C TYR A 825 1.86 11.42 -32.19
N GLU A 826 1.64 10.11 -32.17
CA GLU A 826 2.57 9.13 -31.60
C GLU A 826 3.86 9.05 -32.41
N SER A 827 3.77 9.15 -33.74
CA SER A 827 4.94 9.25 -34.63
C SER A 827 5.76 10.50 -34.34
N TYR A 828 5.11 11.63 -34.06
CA TYR A 828 5.78 12.85 -33.61
C TYR A 828 6.46 12.68 -32.23
N LEU A 829 5.82 12.02 -31.27
CA LEU A 829 6.42 11.73 -29.96
C LEU A 829 7.66 10.84 -30.11
N LEU A 830 7.56 9.79 -30.95
CA LEU A 830 8.69 8.93 -31.28
C LEU A 830 9.82 9.71 -31.94
N GLU A 831 9.53 10.51 -32.96
CA GLU A 831 10.50 11.34 -33.67
C GLU A 831 11.29 12.22 -32.68
N ARG A 832 10.58 12.94 -31.80
CA ARG A 832 11.22 13.80 -30.81
C ARG A 832 12.16 13.02 -29.90
N LYS A 833 11.72 11.88 -29.35
CA LYS A 833 12.55 11.05 -28.47
C LYS A 833 13.74 10.45 -29.19
N HIS A 834 13.51 9.96 -30.40
CA HIS A 834 14.51 9.23 -31.19
C HIS A 834 15.64 10.17 -31.64
N LEU A 835 15.30 11.36 -32.14
CA LEU A 835 16.28 12.39 -32.48
C LEU A 835 17.02 12.90 -31.25
N ASN A 836 16.34 13.16 -30.13
CA ASN A 836 17.03 13.57 -28.90
C ASN A 836 18.05 12.49 -28.46
N HIS A 837 17.69 11.20 -28.52
CA HIS A 837 18.60 10.11 -28.17
C HIS A 837 19.87 10.12 -29.03
N HIS A 838 19.73 10.15 -30.36
CA HIS A 838 20.89 10.11 -31.25
C HIS A 838 21.67 11.42 -31.32
N PHE A 839 21.02 12.58 -31.17
CA PHE A 839 21.75 13.84 -31.11
C PHE A 839 22.52 13.99 -29.80
N GLU A 840 21.98 13.51 -28.68
CA GLU A 840 22.73 13.44 -27.42
C GLU A 840 23.91 12.45 -27.50
N GLN A 841 23.74 11.34 -28.24
CA GLN A 841 24.80 10.36 -28.51
C GLN A 841 26.04 11.00 -29.14
N PHE A 842 25.87 12.06 -29.94
CA PHE A 842 26.95 12.77 -30.62
C PHE A 842 27.18 14.21 -30.12
N ASP A 843 26.63 14.56 -28.95
CA ASP A 843 26.79 15.88 -28.32
C ASP A 843 26.30 17.07 -29.16
N LEU A 844 25.17 16.89 -29.87
CA LEU A 844 24.64 17.89 -30.80
C LEU A 844 23.51 18.78 -30.24
N LEU A 845 22.95 18.43 -29.08
CA LEU A 845 21.75 19.08 -28.51
C LEU A 845 22.03 20.44 -27.85
#